data_AF-A0AAN7EVK2-F1
#
_entry.id   AF-A0AAN7EVK2-F1
#
_cell.length_a   1.000
_cell.length_b   1.000
_cell.length_c   1.000
_cell.angle_alpha   90.00
_cell.angle_beta   90.00
_cell.angle_gamma   90.00
#
_symmetry.space_group_name_H-M   'P 1'
#
loop_
_entity.id
_entity.type
_entity.pdbx_description
1 polymer ?
#
loop_
_entity_poly.entity_id
_entity_poly.type
_entity_poly.pdbx_seq_one_letter_code
_entity_poly.pdbx_strand_id
1 'polypeptide(L)'
;MPYSLPKLDMVAIPDFSSRSMENYGLVTYRETTLLYDVQHSTTADKQRVVIAVAHELAHQWFGNLVTMEWRTHLWLNEGFATWVSYLAADRLFPKWKVWTQFLDDNTEGLGMDGLRESHPIEVKINHANEIDEIIDSMSYIKGASIIRMLQSYLGADCFQRSLASYVKKFACSNAKTEDLWAALEEESGEPVNKLMNSWTKQRGYPVVSVKVKDKKLVFEQSRFLASGSHGDGQWIVPITLCCGSYDACKNFLLQTNSETLDMRELMSDESNLASAWVKVNVDQTGFYRVEYDEDLEARLRIAIENKYLSATDRLGILDDSFALCMARQKSFTSFLALLNAYKEELEYTVLSNLIKISYKVDRITADAVPGSSVASFFIELFLHSAMKLGWEPKTGESHLDAMLRGEVLTALAVFGHDLTLKEANFRFLAFLDDRNTPLLHPDIRKAVYVAVMRRVSTSNRFGYESLLRVYRETNLSQEKARILSSLTSSPDPNITLEALNFLLSSEVRTQDAVLGLAVNWEGRETAWSWLKNYWEHISKTWGSGYLITHFINSIVSPFASLEKAEEIQEFFASRTNSKIARTLKQSIERVHINAYRAQGFRIELQNHLAPPFGKNFVIFERDFPKIPSLEGYCPFLL
;
A
#
# COMPACT_ATOMS: atom_id res chain seq x y z
N MET A 1 22.00 10.19 21.74
CA MET A 1 23.44 9.81 21.73
C MET A 1 24.07 10.32 20.46
N PRO A 2 25.31 10.85 20.48
CA PRO A 2 26.00 11.25 19.25
C PRO A 2 26.37 10.01 18.41
N TYR A 3 26.64 10.23 17.13
CA TYR A 3 27.23 9.22 16.25
C TYR A 3 28.69 8.96 16.66
N SER A 4 29.12 7.69 16.67
CA SER A 4 30.37 7.26 17.31
C SER A 4 31.62 7.31 16.42
N LEU A 5 31.48 7.32 15.09
CA LEU A 5 32.62 7.29 14.16
C LEU A 5 32.98 8.70 13.66
N PRO A 6 34.24 8.95 13.28
CA PRO A 6 34.68 10.27 12.82
C PRO A 6 34.13 10.70 11.46
N LYS A 7 33.58 9.76 10.68
CA LYS A 7 32.97 10.01 9.37
C LYS A 7 31.86 9.00 9.09
N LEU A 8 30.99 9.37 8.14
CA LEU A 8 29.99 8.50 7.54
C LEU A 8 29.97 8.78 6.03
N ASP A 9 30.29 7.76 5.24
CA ASP A 9 30.25 7.83 3.78
C ASP A 9 28.94 7.22 3.26
N MET A 10 28.40 7.77 2.16
CA MET A 10 27.23 7.25 1.45
C MET A 10 27.61 7.02 -0.02
N VAL A 11 27.45 5.80 -0.53
CA VAL A 11 27.93 5.40 -1.85
C VAL A 11 26.79 4.83 -2.70
N ALA A 12 26.58 5.39 -3.88
CA ALA A 12 25.71 4.81 -4.91
C ALA A 12 26.45 3.69 -5.66
N ILE A 13 25.89 2.49 -5.64
CA ILE A 13 26.39 1.30 -6.34
C ILE A 13 25.48 1.04 -7.56
N PRO A 14 26.04 0.94 -8.79
CA PRO A 14 25.24 0.73 -10.01
C PRO A 14 24.44 -0.58 -10.01
N ASP A 15 25.07 -1.66 -9.54
CA ASP A 15 24.49 -3.01 -9.44
C ASP A 15 24.47 -3.43 -7.96
N PHE A 16 23.27 -3.41 -7.37
CA PHE A 16 23.07 -3.69 -5.96
C PHE A 16 21.76 -4.45 -5.75
N SER A 17 21.86 -5.67 -5.21
CA SER A 17 20.71 -6.56 -5.06
C SER A 17 19.67 -5.98 -4.12
N SER A 18 20.07 -5.41 -2.98
CA SER A 18 19.21 -4.69 -2.04
C SER A 18 18.95 -3.25 -2.48
N ARG A 19 18.07 -2.52 -1.79
CA ARG A 19 17.88 -1.08 -2.03
C ARG A 19 19.00 -0.24 -1.39
N SER A 20 19.46 -0.66 -0.23
CA SER A 20 20.50 -0.03 0.58
C SER A 20 21.05 -1.04 1.62
N MET A 21 22.14 -0.70 2.30
CA MET A 21 22.74 -1.47 3.40
C MET A 21 23.54 -0.56 4.33
N GLU A 22 23.38 -0.76 5.63
CA GLU A 22 23.70 0.17 6.70
C GLU A 22 25.15 0.13 7.20
N ASN A 23 26.09 -0.45 6.44
CA ASN A 23 27.43 -0.81 6.94
C ASN A 23 28.06 0.37 7.73
N TYR A 24 28.54 0.09 8.95
CA TYR A 24 28.86 1.13 9.91
C TYR A 24 29.99 2.06 9.40
N GLY A 25 29.63 3.29 9.03
CA GLY A 25 30.55 4.31 8.47
C GLY A 25 30.68 4.31 6.94
N LEU A 26 30.09 3.35 6.22
CA LEU A 26 30.07 3.27 4.76
C LEU A 26 28.73 2.71 4.26
N VAL A 27 27.73 3.57 4.21
CA VAL A 27 26.38 3.18 3.79
C VAL A 27 26.32 3.07 2.27
N THR A 28 25.75 1.97 1.77
CA THR A 28 25.66 1.70 0.33
C THR A 28 24.21 1.75 -0.14
N TYR A 29 23.97 2.31 -1.33
CA TYR A 29 22.64 2.52 -1.91
C TYR A 29 22.62 2.10 -3.37
N ARG A 30 21.44 1.74 -3.90
CA ARG A 30 21.21 1.83 -5.36
C ARG A 30 21.29 3.28 -5.81
N GLU A 31 21.59 3.50 -7.09
CA GLU A 31 21.52 4.84 -7.69
C GLU A 31 20.15 5.50 -7.49
N THR A 32 19.06 4.74 -7.62
CA THR A 32 17.69 5.23 -7.49
C THR A 32 17.28 5.57 -6.05
N THR A 33 18.04 5.17 -5.04
CA THR A 33 17.75 5.43 -3.62
C THR A 33 18.70 6.44 -2.98
N LEU A 34 19.65 7.00 -3.74
CA LEU A 34 20.56 8.06 -3.27
C LEU A 34 20.63 9.27 -4.22
N LEU A 35 20.67 9.05 -5.54
CA LEU A 35 20.85 10.12 -6.51
C LEU A 35 19.51 10.81 -6.81
N TYR A 36 19.54 12.14 -6.89
CA TYR A 36 18.39 12.96 -7.23
C TYR A 36 18.78 14.05 -8.25
N ASP A 37 18.10 14.05 -9.38
CA ASP A 37 18.25 15.04 -10.45
C ASP A 37 17.06 16.00 -10.44
N VAL A 38 17.30 17.29 -10.27
CA VAL A 38 16.26 18.32 -10.09
C VAL A 38 15.36 18.46 -11.33
N GLN A 39 15.85 18.16 -12.53
CA GLN A 39 15.11 18.32 -13.77
C GLN A 39 14.33 17.06 -14.16
N HIS A 40 14.81 15.87 -13.76
CA HIS A 40 14.31 14.60 -14.29
C HIS A 40 13.73 13.65 -13.24
N SER A 41 14.07 13.83 -11.96
CA SER A 41 13.55 13.02 -10.87
C SER A 41 12.19 13.55 -10.43
N THR A 42 11.29 12.64 -10.08
CA THR A 42 9.96 13.02 -9.59
C THR A 42 10.03 13.59 -8.18
N THR A 43 8.99 14.30 -7.80
CA THR A 43 8.70 14.72 -6.43
C THR A 43 8.68 13.51 -5.49
N ALA A 44 8.10 12.38 -5.92
CA ALA A 44 8.09 11.12 -5.18
C ALA A 44 9.50 10.50 -5.03
N ASP A 45 10.37 10.61 -6.04
CA ASP A 45 11.75 10.10 -5.95
C ASP A 45 12.54 10.85 -4.87
N LYS A 46 12.33 12.17 -4.74
CA LYS A 46 12.93 12.96 -3.65
C LYS A 46 12.55 12.41 -2.29
N GLN A 47 11.26 12.12 -2.08
CA GLN A 47 10.78 11.58 -0.81
C GLN A 47 11.35 10.18 -0.55
N ARG A 48 11.41 9.31 -1.56
CA ARG A 48 12.03 7.98 -1.44
C ARG A 48 13.50 8.05 -1.04
N VAL A 49 14.27 8.95 -1.63
CA VAL A 49 15.69 9.16 -1.25
C VAL A 49 15.80 9.61 0.20
N VAL A 50 14.97 10.57 0.64
CA VAL A 50 14.98 11.04 2.04
C VAL A 50 14.65 9.91 3.02
N ILE A 51 13.60 9.12 2.75
CA ILE A 51 13.20 8.01 3.61
C ILE A 51 14.29 6.94 3.63
N ALA A 52 14.84 6.55 2.47
CA ALA A 52 15.92 5.56 2.39
C ALA A 52 17.17 6.01 3.15
N VAL A 53 17.62 7.26 2.96
CA VAL A 53 18.76 7.80 3.70
C VAL A 53 18.47 7.82 5.19
N ALA A 54 17.29 8.29 5.61
CA ALA A 54 16.91 8.32 7.02
C ALA A 54 16.84 6.92 7.66
N HIS A 55 16.37 5.90 6.92
CA HIS A 55 16.35 4.49 7.34
C HIS A 55 17.76 3.97 7.63
N GLU A 56 18.68 4.12 6.69
CA GLU A 56 20.06 3.65 6.87
C GLU A 56 20.84 4.42 7.94
N LEU A 57 20.53 5.71 8.11
CA LEU A 57 21.11 6.50 9.19
C LEU A 57 20.53 6.12 10.56
N ALA A 58 19.27 5.69 10.62
CA ALA A 58 18.68 5.17 11.85
C ALA A 58 19.37 3.88 12.30
N HIS A 59 19.77 3.02 11.35
CA HIS A 59 20.53 1.81 11.64
C HIS A 59 21.88 2.06 12.34
N GLN A 60 22.44 3.27 12.24
CA GLN A 60 23.64 3.63 12.98
C GLN A 60 23.44 3.54 14.51
N TRP A 61 22.19 3.63 14.98
CA TRP A 61 21.80 3.32 16.36
C TRP A 61 21.10 1.96 16.47
N PHE A 62 20.11 1.70 15.62
CA PHE A 62 19.28 0.48 15.63
C PHE A 62 19.81 -0.56 14.64
N GLY A 63 20.87 -1.25 15.03
CA GLY A 63 21.48 -2.33 14.25
C GLY A 63 23.00 -2.33 14.36
N ASN A 64 23.62 -1.14 14.28
CA ASN A 64 25.07 -1.00 14.41
C ASN A 64 25.50 -0.79 15.87
N LEU A 65 24.96 0.22 16.55
CA LEU A 65 25.31 0.50 17.95
C LEU A 65 24.67 -0.50 18.91
N VAL A 66 23.39 -0.81 18.69
CA VAL A 66 22.66 -1.87 19.40
C VAL A 66 22.20 -2.87 18.36
N THR A 67 22.78 -4.06 18.38
CA THR A 67 22.47 -5.11 17.40
C THR A 67 21.53 -6.13 18.02
N MET A 68 20.57 -6.67 17.28
CA MET A 68 19.81 -7.82 17.77
C MET A 68 20.74 -8.99 18.15
N GLU A 69 20.41 -9.75 19.21
CA GLU A 69 21.23 -10.93 19.61
C GLU A 69 21.20 -12.02 18.54
N TRP A 70 20.04 -12.24 17.94
CA TRP A 70 19.85 -13.22 16.88
C TRP A 70 18.79 -12.74 15.89
N ARG A 71 18.75 -13.35 14.70
CA ARG A 71 17.81 -13.02 13.61
C ARG A 71 16.34 -13.20 14.00
N THR A 72 16.04 -13.96 15.05
CA THR A 72 14.69 -14.00 15.67
C THR A 72 14.19 -12.61 16.04
N HIS A 73 15.09 -11.70 16.41
CA HIS A 73 14.78 -10.33 16.82
C HIS A 73 15.15 -9.29 15.73
N LEU A 74 15.24 -9.70 14.46
CA LEU A 74 15.62 -8.83 13.32
C LEU A 74 14.80 -7.52 13.27
N TRP A 75 13.52 -7.60 13.64
CA TRP A 75 12.61 -6.45 13.68
C TRP A 75 13.09 -5.31 14.61
N LEU A 76 13.94 -5.59 15.61
CA LEU A 76 14.55 -4.56 16.47
C LEU A 76 15.44 -3.61 15.67
N ASN A 77 16.01 -4.08 14.55
CA ASN A 77 16.74 -3.25 13.62
C ASN A 77 15.76 -2.64 12.60
N GLU A 78 15.11 -3.48 11.81
CA GLU A 78 14.36 -3.05 10.62
C GLU A 78 13.09 -2.27 10.96
N GLY A 79 12.35 -2.68 11.99
CA GLY A 79 11.15 -2.00 12.44
C GLY A 79 11.46 -0.62 13.02
N PHE A 80 12.54 -0.50 13.81
CA PHE A 80 12.98 0.80 14.33
C PHE A 80 13.56 1.69 13.24
N ALA A 81 14.39 1.17 12.35
CA ALA A 81 14.92 1.97 11.25
C ALA A 81 13.80 2.50 10.36
N THR A 82 12.81 1.66 10.06
CA THR A 82 11.60 2.07 9.33
C THR A 82 10.86 3.17 10.08
N TRP A 83 10.53 2.97 11.37
CA TRP A 83 9.81 3.98 12.16
C TRP A 83 10.58 5.31 12.30
N VAL A 84 11.89 5.26 12.58
CA VAL A 84 12.75 6.45 12.69
C VAL A 84 12.85 7.18 11.35
N SER A 85 12.87 6.46 10.22
CA SER A 85 12.93 7.10 8.91
C SER A 85 11.74 8.04 8.67
N TYR A 86 10.53 7.61 9.04
CA TYR A 86 9.31 8.41 8.97
C TYR A 86 9.33 9.55 9.99
N LEU A 87 9.78 9.30 11.22
CA LEU A 87 9.94 10.34 12.24
C LEU A 87 10.90 11.46 11.79
N ALA A 88 12.05 11.09 11.24
CA ALA A 88 13.05 12.03 10.75
C ALA A 88 12.54 12.80 9.53
N ALA A 89 11.91 12.11 8.58
CA ALA A 89 11.32 12.75 7.40
C ALA A 89 10.21 13.74 7.79
N ASP A 90 9.34 13.40 8.73
CA ASP A 90 8.29 14.30 9.22
C ASP A 90 8.89 15.54 9.90
N ARG A 91 9.95 15.36 10.70
CA ARG A 91 10.62 16.47 11.38
C ARG A 91 11.31 17.43 10.40
N LEU A 92 11.96 16.89 9.37
CA LEU A 92 12.70 17.64 8.36
C LEU A 92 11.79 18.27 7.30
N PHE A 93 10.70 17.58 6.95
CA PHE A 93 9.77 17.94 5.88
C PHE A 93 8.30 17.79 6.34
N PRO A 94 7.84 18.56 7.34
CA PRO A 94 6.51 18.38 7.94
C PRO A 94 5.36 18.56 6.94
N LYS A 95 5.57 19.35 5.87
CA LYS A 95 4.59 19.56 4.80
C LYS A 95 4.35 18.32 3.94
N TRP A 96 5.19 17.29 4.04
CA TRP A 96 5.01 16.04 3.31
C TRP A 96 3.99 15.11 3.99
N LYS A 97 3.59 15.39 5.25
CA LYS A 97 2.62 14.56 5.99
C LYS A 97 2.95 13.05 5.92
N VAL A 98 4.22 12.69 6.09
CA VAL A 98 4.70 11.33 5.82
C VAL A 98 4.07 10.27 6.73
N TRP A 99 3.58 10.65 7.92
CA TRP A 99 2.83 9.73 8.79
C TRP A 99 1.47 9.32 8.24
N THR A 100 0.79 10.19 7.49
CA THR A 100 -0.41 9.78 6.76
C THR A 100 -0.02 8.80 5.66
N GLN A 101 1.08 9.07 4.95
CA GLN A 101 1.60 8.17 3.91
C GLN A 101 2.08 6.82 4.45
N PHE A 102 2.63 6.75 5.66
CA PHE A 102 2.99 5.50 6.33
C PHE A 102 1.79 4.54 6.45
N LEU A 103 0.56 5.07 6.45
CA LEU A 103 -0.62 4.21 6.46
C LEU A 103 -0.73 3.36 5.19
N ASP A 104 -0.26 3.82 4.04
CA ASP A 104 -0.24 2.99 2.83
C ASP A 104 0.68 1.78 2.97
N ASP A 105 1.81 1.94 3.66
CA ASP A 105 2.66 0.80 4.01
C ASP A 105 1.94 -0.08 5.03
N ASN A 106 1.34 0.52 6.06
CA ASN A 106 0.57 -0.19 7.09
C ASN A 106 -0.54 -1.08 6.49
N THR A 107 -1.29 -0.60 5.50
CA THR A 107 -2.33 -1.39 4.83
C THR A 107 -1.73 -2.58 4.06
N GLU A 108 -0.54 -2.46 3.48
CA GLU A 108 0.21 -3.59 2.91
C GLU A 108 0.58 -4.61 3.99
N GLY A 109 1.08 -4.14 5.14
CA GLY A 109 1.37 -4.98 6.31
C GLY A 109 0.14 -5.73 6.81
N LEU A 110 -0.99 -5.05 6.97
CA LEU A 110 -2.29 -5.66 7.31
C LEU A 110 -2.75 -6.66 6.23
N GLY A 111 -2.52 -6.36 4.95
CA GLY A 111 -2.85 -7.25 3.84
C GLY A 111 -2.04 -8.54 3.82
N MET A 112 -0.74 -8.46 4.16
CA MET A 112 0.13 -9.63 4.32
C MET A 112 -0.23 -10.44 5.57
N ASP A 113 -0.42 -9.77 6.71
CA ASP A 113 -0.65 -10.44 7.99
C ASP A 113 -2.08 -10.96 8.19
N GLY A 114 -3.02 -10.51 7.33
CA GLY A 114 -4.36 -11.07 7.22
C GLY A 114 -4.40 -12.45 6.55
N LEU A 115 -3.27 -12.93 6.01
CA LEU A 115 -3.15 -14.28 5.45
C LEU A 115 -2.94 -15.32 6.55
N ARG A 116 -3.46 -16.53 6.33
CA ARG A 116 -3.20 -17.68 7.20
C ARG A 116 -1.73 -18.08 7.16
N GLU A 117 -1.10 -17.94 5.99
CA GLU A 117 0.32 -18.21 5.73
C GLU A 117 1.25 -17.03 6.11
N SER A 118 0.80 -16.12 6.99
CA SER A 118 1.66 -15.15 7.67
C SER A 118 2.50 -15.79 8.80
N HIS A 119 3.41 -15.03 9.39
CA HIS A 119 4.25 -15.41 10.53
C HIS A 119 4.24 -14.35 11.65
N PRO A 120 4.65 -14.69 12.89
CA PRO A 120 4.85 -13.70 13.96
C PRO A 120 5.99 -12.75 13.61
N ILE A 121 6.07 -11.59 14.27
CA ILE A 121 7.24 -10.72 14.14
C ILE A 121 8.50 -11.46 14.61
N GLU A 122 8.39 -12.20 15.70
CA GLU A 122 9.47 -13.05 16.21
C GLU A 122 9.39 -14.45 15.58
N VAL A 123 10.27 -14.69 14.60
CA VAL A 123 10.38 -15.99 13.93
C VAL A 123 11.59 -16.73 14.45
N LYS A 124 11.42 -17.95 14.96
CA LYS A 124 12.55 -18.78 15.34
C LYS A 124 13.31 -19.25 14.09
N ILE A 125 14.49 -18.68 13.88
CA ILE A 125 15.39 -19.01 12.76
C ILE A 125 16.40 -20.08 13.20
N ASN A 126 16.41 -21.21 12.50
CA ASN A 126 17.35 -22.31 12.77
C ASN A 126 18.51 -22.35 11.75
N HIS A 127 18.26 -21.93 10.50
CA HIS A 127 19.26 -21.93 9.43
C HIS A 127 19.32 -20.60 8.68
N ALA A 128 20.51 -20.23 8.19
CA ALA A 128 20.74 -18.93 7.56
C ALA A 128 19.94 -18.71 6.27
N ASN A 129 19.55 -19.77 5.55
CA ASN A 129 18.72 -19.68 4.35
C ASN A 129 17.24 -19.34 4.64
N GLU A 130 16.81 -19.38 5.90
CA GLU A 130 15.46 -18.96 6.34
C GLU A 130 15.40 -17.43 6.55
N ILE A 131 16.55 -16.73 6.58
CA ILE A 131 16.64 -15.29 6.85
C ILE A 131 15.99 -14.48 5.72
N ASP A 132 16.29 -14.81 4.46
CA ASP A 132 15.73 -14.13 3.29
C ASP A 132 14.19 -14.10 3.31
N GLU A 133 13.60 -15.10 3.97
CA GLU A 133 12.17 -15.32 4.05
C GLU A 133 11.50 -14.42 5.11
N ILE A 134 12.24 -13.89 6.10
CA ILE A 134 11.75 -12.98 7.15
C ILE A 134 12.15 -11.51 6.93
N ILE A 135 12.93 -11.22 5.87
CA ILE A 135 13.17 -9.87 5.36
C ILE A 135 11.97 -9.50 4.49
N ASP A 136 10.82 -9.28 5.13
CA ASP A 136 9.56 -8.99 4.47
C ASP A 136 8.77 -7.87 5.20
N SER A 137 7.56 -7.58 4.75
CA SER A 137 6.74 -6.51 5.33
C SER A 137 6.44 -6.72 6.83
N MET A 138 6.61 -7.91 7.39
CA MET A 138 6.41 -8.15 8.81
C MET A 138 7.52 -7.54 9.67
N SER A 139 8.78 -7.78 9.32
CA SER A 139 9.93 -7.25 10.08
C SER A 139 10.04 -5.73 9.97
N TYR A 140 9.64 -5.15 8.83
CA TYR A 140 9.72 -3.72 8.55
C TYR A 140 8.43 -2.99 8.95
N ILE A 141 7.33 -3.27 8.25
CA ILE A 141 6.09 -2.49 8.33
C ILE A 141 5.31 -2.83 9.59
N LYS A 142 5.07 -4.12 9.89
CA LYS A 142 4.38 -4.50 11.14
C LYS A 142 5.21 -4.09 12.34
N GLY A 143 6.53 -4.31 12.30
CA GLY A 143 7.49 -3.82 13.32
C GLY A 143 7.34 -2.31 13.58
N ALA A 144 7.43 -1.47 12.56
CA ALA A 144 7.25 -0.02 12.69
C ALA A 144 5.85 0.37 13.17
N SER A 145 4.82 -0.36 12.73
CA SER A 145 3.43 -0.08 13.10
C SER A 145 3.17 -0.37 14.58
N ILE A 146 3.70 -1.47 15.12
CA ILE A 146 3.56 -1.78 16.54
C ILE A 146 4.39 -0.83 17.42
N ILE A 147 5.51 -0.32 16.91
CA ILE A 147 6.29 0.75 17.57
C ILE A 147 5.47 2.04 17.63
N ARG A 148 4.84 2.45 16.52
CA ARG A 148 3.96 3.62 16.47
C ARG A 148 2.76 3.48 17.41
N MET A 149 2.14 2.30 17.44
CA MET A 149 1.04 1.99 18.37
C MET A 149 1.49 2.11 19.82
N LEU A 150 2.65 1.54 20.17
CA LEU A 150 3.19 1.59 21.53
C LEU A 150 3.58 3.02 21.93
N GLN A 151 4.18 3.79 21.03
CA GLN A 151 4.46 5.21 21.25
C GLN A 151 3.17 6.00 21.50
N SER A 152 2.12 5.73 20.73
CA SER A 152 0.81 6.38 20.92
C SER A 152 0.19 6.00 22.27
N TYR A 153 0.37 4.76 22.72
CA TYR A 153 -0.14 4.27 24.01
C TYR A 153 0.62 4.88 25.20
N LEU A 154 1.95 4.87 25.18
CA LEU A 154 2.78 5.40 26.27
C LEU A 154 2.90 6.93 26.28
N GLY A 155 2.61 7.57 25.15
CA GLY A 155 2.92 8.98 24.91
C GLY A 155 4.37 9.18 24.46
N ALA A 156 4.56 10.13 23.54
CA ALA A 156 5.84 10.35 22.86
C ALA A 156 7.01 10.63 23.82
N ASP A 157 6.78 11.44 24.87
CA ASP A 157 7.83 11.83 25.81
C ASP A 157 8.31 10.66 26.67
N CYS A 158 7.38 9.83 27.17
CA CYS A 158 7.73 8.64 27.93
C CYS A 158 8.48 7.66 27.04
N PHE A 159 7.92 7.33 25.86
CA PHE A 159 8.54 6.44 24.89
C PHE A 159 9.97 6.87 24.52
N GLN A 160 10.19 8.16 24.23
CA GLN A 160 11.51 8.67 23.87
C GLN A 160 12.53 8.55 25.01
N ARG A 161 12.14 8.83 26.26
CA ARG A 161 13.02 8.67 27.42
C ARG A 161 13.39 7.20 27.62
N SER A 162 12.41 6.30 27.58
CA SER A 162 12.63 4.86 27.70
C SER A 162 13.55 4.32 26.62
N LEU A 163 13.35 4.75 25.37
CA LEU A 163 14.19 4.33 24.24
C LEU A 163 15.62 4.84 24.40
N ALA A 164 15.82 6.06 24.91
CA ALA A 164 17.15 6.58 25.22
C ALA A 164 17.85 5.76 26.31
N SER A 165 17.13 5.36 27.36
CA SER A 165 17.64 4.46 28.41
C SER A 165 18.04 3.10 27.83
N TYR A 166 17.20 2.51 26.98
CA TYR A 166 17.49 1.25 26.26
C TYR A 166 18.78 1.36 25.41
N VAL A 167 18.85 2.36 24.51
CA VAL A 167 20.02 2.52 23.61
C VAL A 167 21.30 2.76 24.42
N LYS A 168 21.23 3.53 25.52
CA LYS A 168 22.39 3.75 26.39
C LYS A 168 22.83 2.48 27.11
N LYS A 169 21.89 1.65 27.55
CA LYS A 169 22.16 0.40 28.28
C LYS A 169 22.82 -0.66 27.40
N PHE A 170 22.39 -0.77 26.15
CA PHE A 170 22.86 -1.81 25.21
C PHE A 170 23.86 -1.29 24.17
N ALA A 171 24.37 -0.07 24.33
CA ALA A 171 25.35 0.50 23.42
C ALA A 171 26.59 -0.41 23.29
N CYS A 172 27.00 -0.65 22.05
CA CYS A 172 28.09 -1.57 21.67
C CYS A 172 27.88 -3.02 22.13
N SER A 173 26.62 -3.45 22.24
CA SER A 173 26.23 -4.79 22.69
C SER A 173 25.02 -5.29 21.90
N ASN A 174 24.59 -6.51 22.23
CA ASN A 174 23.40 -7.13 21.70
C ASN A 174 22.17 -6.99 22.62
N ALA A 175 20.97 -7.08 22.04
CA ALA A 175 19.70 -7.05 22.78
C ALA A 175 18.65 -8.01 22.21
N LYS A 176 17.72 -8.45 23.08
CA LYS A 176 16.51 -9.22 22.74
C LYS A 176 15.26 -8.36 22.76
N THR A 177 14.17 -8.88 22.20
CA THR A 177 12.85 -8.26 22.28
C THR A 177 12.46 -7.97 23.74
N GLU A 178 12.71 -8.91 24.65
CA GLU A 178 12.40 -8.78 26.07
C GLU A 178 13.18 -7.66 26.76
N ASP A 179 14.42 -7.39 26.32
CA ASP A 179 15.26 -6.33 26.87
C ASP A 179 14.69 -4.94 26.58
N LEU A 180 14.16 -4.76 25.37
CA LEU A 180 13.44 -3.54 24.99
C LEU A 180 12.19 -3.36 25.87
N TRP A 181 11.36 -4.39 25.99
CA TRP A 181 10.13 -4.32 26.78
C TRP A 181 10.41 -4.03 28.25
N ALA A 182 11.42 -4.65 28.84
CA ALA A 182 11.82 -4.38 30.21
C ALA A 182 12.24 -2.92 30.41
N ALA A 183 13.01 -2.34 29.48
CA ALA A 183 13.41 -0.94 29.55
C ALA A 183 12.22 0.03 29.43
N LEU A 184 11.23 -0.28 28.58
CA LEU A 184 10.04 0.54 28.42
C LEU A 184 9.08 0.41 29.61
N GLU A 185 8.91 -0.79 30.15
CA GLU A 185 8.07 -1.06 31.33
C GLU A 185 8.62 -0.37 32.58
N GLU A 186 9.94 -0.43 32.82
CA GLU A 186 10.59 0.21 33.98
C GLU A 186 10.35 1.72 34.04
N GLU A 187 10.42 2.40 32.89
CA GLU A 187 10.31 3.86 32.80
C GLU A 187 8.86 4.35 32.67
N SER A 188 7.96 3.54 32.10
CA SER A 188 6.56 3.92 31.90
C SER A 188 5.64 3.53 33.07
N GLY A 189 5.96 2.44 33.78
CA GLY A 189 5.05 1.82 34.75
C GLY A 189 3.87 1.08 34.11
N GLU A 190 3.78 1.05 32.79
CA GLU A 190 2.75 0.34 32.02
C GLU A 190 3.16 -1.12 31.77
N PRO A 191 2.22 -2.07 31.63
CA PRO A 191 2.52 -3.50 31.44
C PRO A 191 2.99 -3.82 30.01
N VAL A 192 4.04 -3.15 29.55
CA VAL A 192 4.54 -3.17 28.16
C VAL A 192 4.90 -4.59 27.73
N ASN A 193 5.58 -5.37 28.57
CA ASN A 193 5.97 -6.74 28.21
C ASN A 193 4.74 -7.63 27.96
N LYS A 194 3.72 -7.56 28.83
CA LYS A 194 2.47 -8.31 28.66
C LYS A 194 1.74 -7.89 27.38
N LEU A 195 1.62 -6.58 27.15
CA LEU A 195 0.95 -6.00 25.98
C LEU A 195 1.67 -6.43 24.70
N MET A 196 2.97 -6.14 24.60
CA MET A 196 3.73 -6.31 23.37
C MET A 196 4.07 -7.76 23.01
N ASN A 197 4.14 -8.67 23.99
CA ASN A 197 4.24 -10.11 23.71
C ASN A 197 3.03 -10.60 22.89
N SER A 198 1.83 -10.07 23.14
CA SER A 198 0.64 -10.41 22.36
C SER A 198 0.72 -9.94 20.89
N TRP A 199 1.60 -9.00 20.56
CA TRP A 199 1.78 -8.47 19.20
C TRP A 199 2.96 -9.07 18.44
N THR A 200 3.98 -9.52 19.17
CA THR A 200 5.26 -9.97 18.59
C THR A 200 5.35 -11.49 18.42
N LYS A 201 4.81 -12.26 19.37
CA LYS A 201 4.97 -13.72 19.45
C LYS A 201 3.89 -14.53 18.74
N GLN A 202 2.81 -13.88 18.30
CA GLN A 202 1.76 -14.50 17.49
C GLN A 202 1.61 -13.79 16.14
N ARG A 203 1.19 -14.58 15.15
CA ARG A 203 0.88 -14.10 13.79
C ARG A 203 -0.51 -13.49 13.72
N GLY A 204 -0.73 -12.60 12.75
CA GLY A 204 -2.00 -11.91 12.56
C GLY A 204 -2.18 -10.72 13.50
N TYR A 205 -3.38 -10.15 13.40
CA TYR A 205 -3.87 -9.02 14.16
C TYR A 205 -5.39 -9.14 14.35
N PRO A 206 -5.99 -8.40 15.30
CA PRO A 206 -7.43 -8.46 15.52
C PRO A 206 -8.21 -7.58 14.53
N VAL A 207 -9.43 -8.01 14.20
CA VAL A 207 -10.52 -7.12 13.85
C VAL A 207 -11.34 -6.88 15.12
N VAL A 208 -11.65 -5.61 15.39
CA VAL A 208 -12.49 -5.17 16.51
C VAL A 208 -13.86 -4.80 15.95
N SER A 209 -14.87 -5.62 16.23
CA SER A 209 -16.27 -5.36 15.90
C SER A 209 -16.87 -4.42 16.94
N VAL A 210 -17.56 -3.38 16.48
CA VAL A 210 -18.13 -2.31 17.30
C VAL A 210 -19.61 -2.18 16.97
N LYS A 211 -20.46 -2.38 17.97
CA LYS A 211 -21.92 -2.35 17.81
C LYS A 211 -22.58 -1.51 18.87
N VAL A 212 -23.70 -0.87 18.52
CA VAL A 212 -24.54 -0.15 19.49
C VAL A 212 -25.61 -1.09 20.04
N LYS A 213 -25.64 -1.25 21.37
CA LYS A 213 -26.71 -1.98 22.08
C LYS A 213 -27.13 -1.24 23.34
N ASP A 214 -28.40 -0.90 23.47
CA ASP A 214 -28.97 -0.24 24.65
C ASP A 214 -28.19 1.02 25.10
N LYS A 215 -27.84 1.89 24.14
CA LYS A 215 -26.97 3.07 24.32
C LYS A 215 -25.53 2.78 24.79
N LYS A 216 -25.05 1.55 24.63
CA LYS A 216 -23.66 1.14 24.92
C LYS A 216 -22.94 0.71 23.65
N LEU A 217 -21.64 0.98 23.58
CA LEU A 217 -20.76 0.42 22.58
C LEU A 217 -20.24 -0.92 23.09
N VAL A 218 -20.49 -1.98 22.33
CA VAL A 218 -19.97 -3.31 22.59
C VAL A 218 -18.80 -3.53 21.63
N PHE A 219 -17.64 -3.82 22.19
CA PHE A 219 -16.42 -4.15 21.47
C PHE A 219 -16.21 -5.66 21.54
N GLU A 220 -15.93 -6.30 20.41
CA GLU A 220 -15.58 -7.72 20.32
C GLU A 220 -14.36 -7.89 19.42
N GLN A 221 -13.35 -8.63 19.87
CA GLN A 221 -12.16 -8.92 19.05
C GLN A 221 -12.13 -10.37 18.57
N SER A 222 -11.65 -10.56 17.34
CA SER A 222 -11.26 -11.85 16.79
C SER A 222 -10.10 -11.66 15.81
N ARG A 223 -9.36 -12.71 15.48
CA ARG A 223 -8.28 -12.59 14.48
C ARG A 223 -8.88 -12.33 13.10
N PHE A 224 -8.41 -11.26 12.44
CA PHE A 224 -8.78 -11.00 11.06
C PHE A 224 -8.10 -12.00 10.11
N LEU A 225 -8.87 -12.56 9.18
CA LEU A 225 -8.37 -13.38 8.09
C LEU A 225 -9.02 -12.94 6.78
N ALA A 226 -8.19 -12.66 5.77
CA ALA A 226 -8.64 -12.18 4.46
C ALA A 226 -9.52 -13.20 3.71
N SER A 227 -9.47 -14.48 4.10
CA SER A 227 -10.37 -15.53 3.61
C SER A 227 -11.80 -15.43 4.15
N GLY A 228 -12.02 -14.63 5.20
CA GLY A 228 -13.29 -14.56 5.95
C GLY A 228 -13.52 -15.71 6.92
N SER A 229 -12.60 -16.66 7.05
CA SER A 229 -12.72 -17.75 8.03
C SER A 229 -12.51 -17.22 9.45
N HIS A 230 -13.12 -17.87 10.44
CA HIS A 230 -12.81 -17.58 11.85
C HIS A 230 -11.32 -17.80 12.13
N GLY A 231 -10.71 -16.84 12.83
CA GLY A 231 -9.32 -16.92 13.26
C GLY A 231 -9.22 -16.90 14.77
N ASP A 232 -8.36 -17.76 15.31
CA ASP A 232 -8.04 -17.77 16.73
C ASP A 232 -6.89 -16.79 17.03
N GLY A 233 -6.96 -16.15 18.19
CA GLY A 233 -5.97 -15.20 18.68
C GLY A 233 -6.61 -14.19 19.62
N GLN A 234 -5.84 -13.70 20.58
CA GLN A 234 -6.27 -12.67 21.51
C GLN A 234 -5.13 -11.68 21.71
N TRP A 235 -5.43 -10.40 21.58
CA TRP A 235 -4.47 -9.31 21.75
C TRP A 235 -4.89 -8.42 22.91
N ILE A 236 -3.91 -7.76 23.53
CA ILE A 236 -4.18 -6.61 24.38
C ILE A 236 -4.18 -5.39 23.46
N VAL A 237 -5.36 -4.88 23.14
CA VAL A 237 -5.53 -3.82 22.13
C VAL A 237 -5.67 -2.46 22.82
N PRO A 238 -4.74 -1.51 22.60
CA PRO A 238 -4.93 -0.13 23.05
C PRO A 238 -5.96 0.56 22.16
N ILE A 239 -7.22 0.52 22.59
CA ILE A 239 -8.34 1.15 21.89
C ILE A 239 -8.29 2.65 22.10
N THR A 240 -8.34 3.39 20.99
CA THR A 240 -8.63 4.83 20.96
C THR A 240 -9.96 5.02 20.23
N LEU A 241 -10.82 5.91 20.73
CA LEU A 241 -12.04 6.28 20.03
C LEU A 241 -12.44 7.74 20.26
N CYS A 242 -13.18 8.32 19.31
CA CYS A 242 -13.85 9.61 19.46
C CYS A 242 -15.31 9.53 19.00
N CYS A 243 -16.18 10.36 19.58
CA CYS A 243 -17.62 10.38 19.32
C CYS A 243 -18.09 11.79 18.95
N GLY A 244 -18.55 11.99 17.70
CA GLY A 244 -19.08 13.25 17.19
C GLY A 244 -18.07 14.40 17.02
N SER A 245 -16.99 14.42 17.81
CA SER A 245 -15.88 15.36 17.75
C SER A 245 -14.58 14.69 18.20
N TYR A 246 -13.44 15.15 17.67
CA TYR A 246 -12.10 14.80 18.15
C TYR A 246 -11.75 15.38 19.53
N ASP A 247 -12.61 16.22 20.10
CA ASP A 247 -12.46 16.65 21.50
C ASP A 247 -13.08 15.63 22.48
N ALA A 248 -13.97 14.77 21.99
CA ALA A 248 -14.70 13.78 22.77
C ALA A 248 -14.09 12.39 22.60
N CYS A 249 -12.84 12.24 23.03
CA CYS A 249 -12.06 11.01 22.86
C CYS A 249 -11.87 10.22 24.16
N LYS A 250 -11.71 8.91 24.03
CA LYS A 250 -11.46 7.97 25.12
C LYS A 250 -10.50 6.88 24.69
N ASN A 251 -9.62 6.50 25.63
CA ASN A 251 -8.64 5.44 25.44
C ASN A 251 -8.80 4.39 26.54
N PHE A 252 -8.65 3.10 26.20
CA PHE A 252 -8.61 2.00 27.16
C PHE A 252 -7.94 0.76 26.56
N LEU A 253 -7.55 -0.21 27.40
CA LEU A 253 -7.03 -1.49 26.95
C LEU A 253 -8.15 -2.53 26.86
N LEU A 254 -8.47 -3.00 25.65
CA LEU A 254 -9.31 -4.17 25.44
C LEU A 254 -8.47 -5.42 25.74
N GLN A 255 -8.62 -5.97 26.94
CA GLN A 255 -7.81 -7.11 27.41
C GLN A 255 -8.49 -8.45 27.21
N THR A 256 -9.83 -8.45 27.17
CA THR A 256 -10.62 -9.66 26.97
C THR A 256 -11.19 -9.71 25.54
N ASN A 257 -11.93 -10.78 25.22
CA ASN A 257 -12.56 -10.91 23.91
C ASN A 257 -13.70 -9.90 23.70
N SER A 258 -14.29 -9.37 24.78
CA SER A 258 -15.36 -8.40 24.68
C SER A 258 -15.40 -7.46 25.88
N GLU A 259 -15.58 -6.17 25.60
CA GLU A 259 -15.81 -5.14 26.62
C GLU A 259 -16.95 -4.22 26.18
N THR A 260 -17.52 -3.49 27.13
CA THR A 260 -18.63 -2.58 26.88
C THR A 260 -18.33 -1.22 27.48
N LEU A 261 -18.63 -0.16 26.73
CA LEU A 261 -18.48 1.22 27.14
C LEU A 261 -19.84 1.94 27.07
N ASP A 262 -20.20 2.66 28.13
CA ASP A 262 -21.40 3.48 28.08
C ASP A 262 -21.15 4.73 27.25
N MET A 263 -21.99 4.98 26.24
CA MET A 263 -21.80 6.14 25.34
C MET A 263 -21.94 7.48 26.08
N ARG A 264 -22.63 7.50 27.24
CA ARG A 264 -22.73 8.71 28.08
C ARG A 264 -21.41 9.11 28.70
N GLU A 265 -20.41 8.22 28.71
CA GLU A 265 -19.05 8.55 29.14
C GLU A 265 -18.28 9.34 28.07
N LEU A 266 -18.78 9.40 26.83
CA LEU A 266 -18.14 10.08 25.70
C LEU A 266 -18.72 11.47 25.43
N MET A 267 -20.03 11.65 25.68
CA MET A 267 -20.72 12.92 25.44
C MET A 267 -21.70 13.23 26.57
N SER A 268 -21.68 14.48 27.03
CA SER A 268 -22.57 14.97 28.09
C SER A 268 -23.99 15.29 27.61
N ASP A 269 -24.18 15.51 26.31
CA ASP A 269 -25.49 15.83 25.70
C ASP A 269 -26.12 14.59 25.05
N GLU A 270 -27.12 14.01 25.72
CA GLU A 270 -27.81 12.81 25.25
C GLU A 270 -28.59 13.02 23.94
N SER A 271 -28.93 14.27 23.57
CA SER A 271 -29.76 14.54 22.39
C SER A 271 -29.04 14.27 21.06
N ASN A 272 -27.70 14.38 21.06
CA ASN A 272 -26.86 14.16 19.89
C ASN A 272 -26.24 12.75 19.82
N LEU A 273 -26.38 11.95 20.89
CA LEU A 273 -25.76 10.62 20.98
C LEU A 273 -26.28 9.63 19.94
N ALA A 274 -27.56 9.79 19.55
CA ALA A 274 -28.22 8.93 18.58
C ALA A 274 -27.83 9.22 17.12
N SER A 275 -27.17 10.35 16.83
CA SER A 275 -26.74 10.73 15.48
C SER A 275 -25.23 10.93 15.36
N ALA A 276 -24.50 11.00 16.47
CA ALA A 276 -23.05 11.15 16.48
C ALA A 276 -22.35 9.95 15.82
N TRP A 277 -21.36 10.24 14.98
CA TRP A 277 -20.44 9.25 14.43
C TRP A 277 -19.48 8.77 15.53
N VAL A 278 -19.06 7.51 15.46
CA VAL A 278 -18.05 6.94 16.37
C VAL A 278 -16.90 6.44 15.53
N LYS A 279 -15.69 6.96 15.79
CA LYS A 279 -14.47 6.50 15.13
C LYS A 279 -13.57 5.83 16.15
N VAL A 280 -13.29 4.55 15.95
CA VAL A 280 -12.34 3.73 16.71
C VAL A 280 -11.04 3.62 15.93
N ASN A 281 -9.91 3.43 16.63
CA ASN A 281 -8.55 3.47 16.08
C ASN A 281 -8.22 4.86 15.50
N VAL A 282 -8.35 5.89 16.34
CA VAL A 282 -8.13 7.29 15.98
C VAL A 282 -6.73 7.46 15.39
N ASP A 283 -6.67 8.15 14.25
CA ASP A 283 -5.48 8.35 13.44
C ASP A 283 -4.79 7.04 12.99
N GLN A 284 -5.51 5.92 13.02
CA GLN A 284 -5.01 4.59 12.63
C GLN A 284 -3.67 4.27 13.28
N THR A 285 -3.52 4.61 14.55
CA THR A 285 -2.28 4.40 15.32
C THR A 285 -2.10 2.95 15.73
N GLY A 286 -3.18 2.20 15.89
CA GLY A 286 -3.17 0.77 16.19
C GLY A 286 -3.07 -0.12 14.96
N PHE A 287 -2.37 -1.25 15.09
CA PHE A 287 -2.25 -2.27 14.04
C PHE A 287 -3.43 -3.26 14.10
N TYR A 288 -4.64 -2.76 13.93
CA TYR A 288 -5.86 -3.57 13.93
C TYR A 288 -6.93 -2.93 13.04
N ARG A 289 -7.90 -3.74 12.61
CA ARG A 289 -9.03 -3.28 11.80
C ARG A 289 -10.26 -3.07 12.64
N VAL A 290 -11.16 -2.20 12.20
CA VAL A 290 -12.44 -1.98 12.85
C VAL A 290 -13.61 -2.36 11.93
N GLU A 291 -14.50 -3.20 12.44
CA GLU A 291 -15.79 -3.49 11.83
C GLU A 291 -16.87 -2.73 12.60
N TYR A 292 -17.70 -1.98 11.89
CA TYR A 292 -18.83 -1.25 12.46
C TYR A 292 -20.13 -1.95 12.06
N ASP A 293 -21.16 -1.88 12.92
CA ASP A 293 -22.52 -2.21 12.47
C ASP A 293 -23.04 -1.22 11.40
N GLU A 294 -24.16 -1.59 10.77
CA GLU A 294 -24.74 -0.83 9.66
C GLU A 294 -25.12 0.61 10.05
N ASP A 295 -25.53 0.84 11.30
CA ASP A 295 -25.93 2.15 11.79
C ASP A 295 -24.71 3.06 11.99
N LEU A 296 -23.68 2.58 12.69
CA LEU A 296 -22.43 3.32 12.87
C LEU A 296 -21.74 3.60 11.53
N GLU A 297 -21.76 2.64 10.61
CA GLU A 297 -21.23 2.82 9.26
C GLU A 297 -21.96 3.94 8.49
N ALA A 298 -23.30 3.97 8.56
CA ALA A 298 -24.08 5.02 7.90
C ALA A 298 -23.73 6.41 8.45
N ARG A 299 -23.52 6.53 9.77
CA ARG A 299 -23.08 7.79 10.41
C ARG A 299 -21.67 8.19 9.97
N LEU A 300 -20.74 7.23 9.85
CA LEU A 300 -19.39 7.47 9.35
C LEU A 300 -19.40 7.95 7.89
N ARG A 301 -20.26 7.38 7.03
CA ARG A 301 -20.41 7.84 5.65
C ARG A 301 -20.83 9.31 5.58
N ILE A 302 -21.83 9.70 6.39
CA ILE A 302 -22.27 11.10 6.50
C ILE A 302 -21.14 11.99 7.01
N ALA A 303 -20.35 11.52 7.98
CA ALA A 303 -19.20 12.28 8.51
C ALA A 303 -18.08 12.48 7.46
N ILE A 304 -17.87 11.50 6.57
CA ILE A 304 -16.94 11.60 5.44
C ILE A 304 -17.42 12.66 4.43
N GLU A 305 -18.69 12.57 4.01
CA GLU A 305 -19.29 13.52 3.06
C GLU A 305 -19.23 14.97 3.56
N ASN A 306 -19.46 15.17 4.87
CA ASN A 306 -19.38 16.47 5.52
C ASN A 306 -17.94 16.88 5.92
N LYS A 307 -16.93 16.06 5.63
CA LYS A 307 -15.50 16.33 5.91
C LYS A 307 -15.20 16.54 7.40
N TYR A 308 -15.92 15.85 8.29
CA TYR A 308 -15.72 15.92 9.75
C TYR A 308 -14.56 15.06 10.25
N LEU A 309 -14.15 14.05 9.48
CA LEU A 309 -13.07 13.12 9.86
C LEU A 309 -11.73 13.57 9.30
N SER A 310 -10.63 13.28 10.01
CA SER A 310 -9.26 13.50 9.56
C SER A 310 -8.93 12.64 8.33
N ALA A 311 -7.96 13.05 7.50
CA ALA A 311 -7.54 12.29 6.32
C ALA A 311 -7.09 10.86 6.70
N THR A 312 -6.38 10.74 7.81
CA THR A 312 -5.89 9.51 8.42
C THR A 312 -7.04 8.56 8.77
N ASP A 313 -8.10 9.07 9.40
CA ASP A 313 -9.26 8.26 9.77
C ASP A 313 -10.13 7.88 8.58
N ARG A 314 -10.29 8.77 7.60
CA ARG A 314 -10.95 8.46 6.33
C ARG A 314 -10.22 7.32 5.60
N LEU A 315 -8.89 7.40 5.47
CA LEU A 315 -8.08 6.34 4.87
C LEU A 315 -8.34 4.99 5.53
N GLY A 316 -8.31 4.93 6.85
CA GLY A 316 -8.49 3.64 7.52
C GLY A 316 -9.92 3.11 7.48
N ILE A 317 -10.95 3.96 7.49
CA ILE A 317 -12.34 3.51 7.25
C ILE A 317 -12.48 2.90 5.86
N LEU A 318 -11.87 3.54 4.86
CA LEU A 318 -11.84 3.06 3.48
C LEU A 318 -11.13 1.70 3.39
N ASP A 319 -9.94 1.58 3.97
CA ASP A 319 -9.14 0.35 3.92
C ASP A 319 -9.80 -0.80 4.70
N ASP A 320 -10.31 -0.54 5.91
CA ASP A 320 -11.02 -1.54 6.71
C ASP A 320 -12.25 -2.05 5.99
N SER A 321 -13.05 -1.14 5.42
CA SER A 321 -14.24 -1.52 4.66
C SER A 321 -13.89 -2.34 3.41
N PHE A 322 -12.79 -2.02 2.73
CA PHE A 322 -12.31 -2.81 1.61
C PHE A 322 -11.86 -4.21 2.06
N ALA A 323 -11.07 -4.31 3.13
CA ALA A 323 -10.61 -5.59 3.66
C ALA A 323 -11.78 -6.47 4.14
N LEU A 324 -12.77 -5.90 4.84
CA LEU A 324 -13.99 -6.59 5.26
C LEU A 324 -14.84 -7.03 4.07
N CYS A 325 -14.94 -6.21 3.02
CA CYS A 325 -15.63 -6.59 1.78
C CYS A 325 -14.94 -7.77 1.09
N MET A 326 -13.61 -7.71 0.98
CA MET A 326 -12.78 -8.79 0.43
C MET A 326 -12.90 -10.09 1.24
N ALA A 327 -12.98 -9.98 2.57
CA ALA A 327 -13.21 -11.09 3.48
C ALA A 327 -14.66 -11.60 3.51
N ARG A 328 -15.58 -11.01 2.73
CA ARG A 328 -17.02 -11.34 2.70
C ARG A 328 -17.76 -11.09 4.02
N GLN A 329 -17.22 -10.21 4.85
CA GLN A 329 -17.85 -9.75 6.11
C GLN A 329 -18.70 -8.49 5.88
N LYS A 330 -18.52 -7.83 4.73
CA LYS A 330 -19.29 -6.66 4.30
C LYS A 330 -19.80 -6.83 2.87
N SER A 331 -21.03 -6.38 2.61
CA SER A 331 -21.62 -6.49 1.27
C SER A 331 -20.94 -5.56 0.28
N PHE A 332 -20.90 -5.96 -1.00
CA PHE A 332 -20.31 -5.15 -2.06
C PHE A 332 -21.09 -3.86 -2.28
N THR A 333 -22.41 -3.90 -2.16
CA THR A 333 -23.28 -2.71 -2.32
C THR A 333 -23.01 -1.66 -1.25
N SER A 334 -22.90 -2.04 0.03
CA SER A 334 -22.55 -1.08 1.10
C SER A 334 -21.15 -0.52 0.89
N PHE A 335 -20.20 -1.36 0.45
CA PHE A 335 -18.86 -0.91 0.13
C PHE A 335 -18.84 0.12 -1.02
N LEU A 336 -19.56 -0.11 -2.13
CA LEU A 336 -19.68 0.86 -3.23
C LEU A 336 -20.33 2.17 -2.76
N ALA A 337 -21.35 2.09 -1.89
CA ALA A 337 -21.98 3.28 -1.30
C ALA A 337 -20.98 4.09 -0.45
N LEU A 338 -20.07 3.43 0.27
CA LEU A 338 -18.98 4.10 0.97
C LEU A 338 -18.00 4.75 -0.01
N LEU A 339 -17.59 4.06 -1.09
CA LEU A 339 -16.68 4.64 -2.08
C LEU A 339 -17.23 5.94 -2.67
N ASN A 340 -18.53 6.01 -2.92
CA ASN A 340 -19.17 7.21 -3.46
C ASN A 340 -19.06 8.44 -2.53
N ALA A 341 -18.95 8.25 -1.22
CA ALA A 341 -18.73 9.35 -0.27
C ALA A 341 -17.37 10.06 -0.46
N TYR A 342 -16.43 9.44 -1.19
CA TYR A 342 -15.11 9.99 -1.49
C TYR A 342 -15.02 10.75 -2.82
N LYS A 343 -16.15 10.99 -3.52
CA LYS A 343 -16.17 11.65 -4.84
C LYS A 343 -15.53 13.04 -4.89
N GLU A 344 -15.48 13.74 -3.76
CA GLU A 344 -14.82 15.05 -3.63
C GLU A 344 -13.54 15.01 -2.78
N GLU A 345 -12.93 13.83 -2.61
CA GLU A 345 -11.68 13.69 -1.89
C GLU A 345 -10.52 14.36 -2.65
N LEU A 346 -9.63 14.99 -1.89
CA LEU A 346 -8.47 15.72 -2.41
C LEU A 346 -7.18 15.37 -1.65
N GLU A 347 -7.25 14.72 -0.50
CA GLU A 347 -6.04 14.35 0.26
C GLU A 347 -5.30 13.20 -0.44
N TYR A 348 -3.99 13.44 -0.68
CA TYR A 348 -3.12 12.56 -1.46
C TYR A 348 -3.22 11.09 -1.06
N THR A 349 -2.97 10.77 0.22
CA THR A 349 -2.89 9.38 0.64
C THR A 349 -4.25 8.67 0.59
N VAL A 350 -5.34 9.39 0.89
CA VAL A 350 -6.69 8.82 0.80
C VAL A 350 -7.00 8.43 -0.65
N LEU A 351 -6.68 9.31 -1.61
CA LEU A 351 -6.85 9.04 -3.03
C LEU A 351 -5.90 7.95 -3.53
N SER A 352 -4.64 7.91 -3.06
CA SER A 352 -3.69 6.85 -3.43
C SER A 352 -4.21 5.48 -3.03
N ASN A 353 -4.71 5.35 -1.79
CA ASN A 353 -5.33 4.11 -1.33
C ASN A 353 -6.61 3.78 -2.12
N LEU A 354 -7.46 4.78 -2.37
CA LEU A 354 -8.68 4.62 -3.18
C LEU A 354 -8.37 4.10 -4.59
N ILE A 355 -7.34 4.65 -5.26
CA ILE A 355 -6.88 4.19 -6.58
C ILE A 355 -6.44 2.72 -6.53
N LYS A 356 -5.64 2.33 -5.53
CA LYS A 356 -5.18 0.93 -5.34
C LYS A 356 -6.37 -0.02 -5.17
N ILE A 357 -7.34 0.36 -4.34
CA ILE A 357 -8.59 -0.36 -4.12
C ILE A 357 -9.38 -0.48 -5.44
N SER A 358 -9.55 0.61 -6.17
CA SER A 358 -10.30 0.65 -7.43
C SER A 358 -9.74 -0.32 -8.47
N TYR A 359 -8.40 -0.40 -8.62
CA TYR A 359 -7.79 -1.38 -9.52
C TYR A 359 -8.11 -2.83 -9.12
N LYS A 360 -8.06 -3.13 -7.83
CA LYS A 360 -8.39 -4.48 -7.34
C LYS A 360 -9.86 -4.81 -7.56
N VAL A 361 -10.76 -3.88 -7.24
CA VAL A 361 -12.20 -4.06 -7.39
C VAL A 361 -12.56 -4.27 -8.86
N ASP A 362 -12.12 -3.41 -9.77
CA ASP A 362 -12.40 -3.54 -11.20
C ASP A 362 -11.91 -4.89 -11.75
N ARG A 363 -10.72 -5.33 -11.36
CA ARG A 363 -10.18 -6.64 -11.73
C ARG A 363 -11.05 -7.80 -11.26
N ILE A 364 -11.41 -7.83 -9.98
CA ILE A 364 -12.23 -8.94 -9.42
C ILE A 364 -13.64 -8.91 -10.04
N THR A 365 -14.20 -7.74 -10.30
CA THR A 365 -15.49 -7.61 -11.00
C THR A 365 -15.41 -8.17 -12.41
N ALA A 366 -14.34 -7.87 -13.15
CA ALA A 366 -14.11 -8.43 -14.49
C ALA A 366 -13.97 -9.97 -14.48
N ASP A 367 -13.33 -10.55 -13.46
CA ASP A 367 -13.27 -12.00 -13.26
C ASP A 367 -14.63 -12.60 -12.86
N ALA A 368 -15.42 -11.87 -12.05
CA ALA A 368 -16.73 -12.32 -11.59
C ALA A 368 -17.77 -12.41 -12.71
N VAL A 369 -17.80 -11.40 -13.58
CA VAL A 369 -18.71 -11.31 -14.74
C VAL A 369 -17.90 -10.84 -15.96
N PRO A 370 -17.47 -11.78 -16.84
CA PRO A 370 -16.69 -11.43 -18.02
C PRO A 370 -17.39 -10.38 -18.90
N GLY A 371 -16.65 -9.34 -19.28
CA GLY A 371 -17.19 -8.21 -20.07
C GLY A 371 -17.92 -7.14 -19.24
N SER A 372 -18.11 -7.35 -17.93
CA SER A 372 -18.48 -6.28 -17.02
C SER A 372 -17.26 -5.44 -16.66
N SER A 373 -17.48 -4.15 -16.39
CA SER A 373 -16.47 -3.25 -15.85
C SER A 373 -17.14 -2.20 -14.99
N VAL A 374 -16.44 -1.79 -13.94
CA VAL A 374 -16.82 -0.64 -13.10
C VAL A 374 -15.93 0.56 -13.36
N ALA A 375 -15.16 0.54 -14.46
CA ALA A 375 -14.26 1.61 -14.87
C ALA A 375 -14.98 2.96 -14.96
N SER A 376 -16.19 3.04 -15.53
CA SER A 376 -16.95 4.31 -15.61
C SER A 376 -17.24 4.90 -14.24
N PHE A 377 -17.60 4.07 -13.25
CA PHE A 377 -17.79 4.52 -11.87
C PHE A 377 -16.50 5.12 -11.29
N PHE A 378 -15.37 4.47 -11.51
CA PHE A 378 -14.08 4.98 -11.02
C PHE A 378 -13.57 6.20 -11.79
N ILE A 379 -13.84 6.31 -13.08
CA ILE A 379 -13.59 7.54 -13.84
C ILE A 379 -14.35 8.69 -13.17
N GLU A 380 -15.65 8.55 -12.96
CA GLU A 380 -16.46 9.60 -12.31
C GLU A 380 -15.97 9.94 -10.91
N LEU A 381 -15.52 8.95 -10.15
CA LEU A 381 -14.97 9.12 -8.80
C LEU A 381 -13.70 9.98 -8.80
N PHE A 382 -12.82 9.82 -9.79
CA PHE A 382 -11.53 10.52 -9.85
C PHE A 382 -11.55 11.82 -10.69
N LEU A 383 -12.61 12.07 -11.47
CA LEU A 383 -12.70 13.25 -12.34
C LEU A 383 -12.62 14.56 -11.55
N HIS A 384 -13.24 14.64 -10.37
CA HIS A 384 -13.20 15.87 -9.54
C HIS A 384 -11.76 16.25 -9.19
N SER A 385 -11.00 15.31 -8.61
CA SER A 385 -9.61 15.53 -8.19
C SER A 385 -8.72 15.80 -9.42
N ALA A 386 -8.93 15.09 -10.53
CA ALA A 386 -8.20 15.30 -11.78
C ALA A 386 -8.40 16.72 -12.35
N MET A 387 -9.64 17.22 -12.36
CA MET A 387 -9.96 18.57 -12.82
C MET A 387 -9.35 19.64 -11.89
N LYS A 388 -9.34 19.38 -10.58
CA LYS A 388 -8.71 20.28 -9.59
C LYS A 388 -7.20 20.34 -9.73
N LEU A 389 -6.53 19.25 -10.09
CA LEU A 389 -5.07 19.21 -10.25
C LEU A 389 -4.62 19.72 -11.62
N GLY A 390 -5.31 19.31 -12.69
CA GLY A 390 -4.92 19.59 -14.07
C GLY A 390 -3.60 18.92 -14.47
N TRP A 391 -3.15 19.15 -15.70
CA TRP A 391 -1.92 18.56 -16.24
C TRP A 391 -0.65 19.35 -15.88
N GLU A 392 -0.79 20.65 -15.64
CA GLU A 392 0.33 21.55 -15.39
C GLU A 392 0.57 21.77 -13.89
N PRO A 393 1.84 21.89 -13.46
CA PRO A 393 2.18 22.39 -12.14
C PRO A 393 1.58 23.77 -11.89
N LYS A 394 1.08 24.02 -10.67
CA LYS A 394 0.50 25.31 -10.27
C LYS A 394 1.47 26.10 -9.41
N THR A 395 1.39 27.43 -9.50
CA THR A 395 2.20 28.30 -8.62
C THR A 395 1.78 28.08 -7.16
N GLY A 396 2.74 27.76 -6.29
CA GLY A 396 2.48 27.48 -4.88
C GLY A 396 1.85 26.12 -4.59
N GLU A 397 1.80 25.22 -5.59
CA GLU A 397 1.33 23.85 -5.43
C GLU A 397 2.09 23.09 -4.33
N SER A 398 1.38 22.24 -3.58
CA SER A 398 2.01 21.44 -2.54
C SER A 398 2.80 20.26 -3.11
N HIS A 399 3.75 19.75 -2.32
CA HIS A 399 4.49 18.53 -2.64
C HIS A 399 3.57 17.34 -2.96
N LEU A 400 2.46 17.23 -2.21
CA LEU A 400 1.51 16.13 -2.31
C LEU A 400 0.59 16.26 -3.52
N ASP A 401 0.19 17.47 -3.91
CA ASP A 401 -0.59 17.70 -5.13
C ASP A 401 0.21 17.27 -6.39
N ALA A 402 1.52 17.56 -6.40
CA ALA A 402 2.39 17.17 -7.50
C ALA A 402 2.47 15.64 -7.66
N MET A 403 2.61 14.92 -6.55
CA MET A 403 2.57 13.45 -6.52
C MET A 403 1.20 12.91 -6.91
N LEU A 404 0.13 13.48 -6.34
CA LEU A 404 -1.25 13.07 -6.59
C LEU A 404 -1.65 13.19 -8.06
N ARG A 405 -1.21 14.28 -8.73
CA ARG A 405 -1.49 14.50 -10.15
C ARG A 405 -1.06 13.30 -10.99
N GLY A 406 0.17 12.82 -10.79
CA GLY A 406 0.70 11.67 -11.52
C GLY A 406 -0.13 10.40 -11.29
N GLU A 407 -0.55 10.14 -10.05
CA GLU A 407 -1.34 8.96 -9.69
C GLU A 407 -2.75 9.00 -10.26
N VAL A 408 -3.47 10.12 -10.11
CA VAL A 408 -4.85 10.28 -10.61
C VAL A 408 -4.88 10.20 -12.14
N LEU A 409 -3.94 10.85 -12.83
CA LEU A 409 -3.85 10.76 -14.29
C LEU A 409 -3.51 9.35 -14.77
N THR A 410 -2.66 8.62 -14.02
CA THR A 410 -2.38 7.21 -14.30
C THR A 410 -3.65 6.37 -14.13
N ALA A 411 -4.42 6.59 -13.06
CA ALA A 411 -5.68 5.87 -12.82
C ALA A 411 -6.69 6.10 -13.96
N LEU A 412 -6.92 7.34 -14.36
CA LEU A 412 -7.79 7.66 -15.49
C LEU A 412 -7.30 7.01 -16.80
N ALA A 413 -6.00 6.93 -17.03
CA ALA A 413 -5.45 6.24 -18.19
C ALA A 413 -5.69 4.72 -18.14
N VAL A 414 -5.51 4.08 -16.99
CA VAL A 414 -5.76 2.65 -16.78
C VAL A 414 -7.25 2.32 -17.01
N PHE A 415 -8.15 3.12 -16.43
CA PHE A 415 -9.60 2.97 -16.61
C PHE A 415 -10.12 3.37 -17.99
N GLY A 416 -9.26 3.90 -18.87
CA GLY A 416 -9.61 4.17 -20.27
C GLY A 416 -10.34 5.50 -20.52
N HIS A 417 -10.11 6.52 -19.69
CA HIS A 417 -10.70 7.84 -19.90
C HIS A 417 -10.15 8.50 -21.19
N ASP A 418 -10.99 8.61 -22.21
CA ASP A 418 -10.59 9.01 -23.56
C ASP A 418 -9.86 10.35 -23.66
N LEU A 419 -10.32 11.37 -22.91
CA LEU A 419 -9.70 12.69 -22.92
C LEU A 419 -8.30 12.63 -22.31
N THR A 420 -8.12 11.87 -21.22
CA THR A 420 -6.80 11.65 -20.62
C THR A 420 -5.86 10.95 -21.59
N LEU A 421 -6.33 9.92 -22.30
CA LEU A 421 -5.52 9.19 -23.28
C LEU A 421 -5.12 10.07 -24.49
N LYS A 422 -6.01 10.96 -24.96
CA LYS A 422 -5.71 11.91 -26.04
C LYS A 422 -4.67 12.94 -25.64
N GLU A 423 -4.85 13.57 -24.48
CA GLU A 423 -3.91 14.56 -23.95
C GLU A 423 -2.53 13.96 -23.66
N ALA A 424 -2.48 12.75 -23.08
CA ALA A 424 -1.24 12.03 -22.88
C ALA A 424 -0.48 11.79 -24.19
N ASN A 425 -1.18 11.38 -25.26
CA ASN A 425 -0.55 11.14 -26.55
C ASN A 425 0.02 12.43 -27.16
N PHE A 426 -0.69 13.56 -27.03
CA PHE A 426 -0.19 14.88 -27.46
C PHE A 426 1.13 15.24 -26.75
N ARG A 427 1.17 15.11 -25.42
CA ARG A 427 2.37 15.39 -24.61
C ARG A 427 3.51 14.42 -24.91
N PHE A 428 3.19 13.16 -25.17
CA PHE A 428 4.19 12.16 -25.54
C PHE A 428 4.88 12.51 -26.86
N LEU A 429 4.11 12.92 -27.88
CA LEU A 429 4.68 13.35 -29.17
C LEU A 429 5.58 14.58 -28.99
N ALA A 430 5.14 15.58 -28.22
CA ALA A 430 5.98 16.73 -27.91
C ALA A 430 7.29 16.34 -27.20
N PHE A 431 7.24 15.36 -26.29
CA PHE A 431 8.43 14.82 -25.63
C PHE A 431 9.33 14.01 -26.58
N LEU A 432 8.75 13.37 -27.60
CA LEU A 432 9.49 12.68 -28.64
C LEU A 432 10.27 13.64 -29.55
N ASP A 433 9.77 14.86 -29.73
CA ASP A 433 10.43 15.92 -30.50
C ASP A 433 11.46 16.68 -29.65
N ASP A 434 11.12 16.99 -28.39
CA ASP A 434 11.99 17.67 -27.42
C ASP A 434 11.94 16.95 -26.06
N ARG A 435 13.03 16.25 -25.70
CA ARG A 435 13.16 15.53 -24.42
C ARG A 435 13.08 16.45 -23.19
N ASN A 436 13.30 17.75 -23.36
CA ASN A 436 13.26 18.74 -22.30
C ASN A 436 11.98 19.59 -22.32
N THR A 437 10.99 19.20 -23.12
CA THR A 437 9.73 19.95 -23.22
C THR A 437 9.09 20.14 -21.84
N PRO A 438 8.65 21.37 -21.50
CA PRO A 438 7.95 21.60 -20.24
C PRO A 438 6.56 20.92 -20.21
N LEU A 439 6.04 20.53 -21.38
CA LEU A 439 4.74 19.84 -21.51
C LEU A 439 4.74 18.44 -20.88
N LEU A 440 5.90 17.85 -20.59
CA LEU A 440 6.00 16.54 -19.96
C LEU A 440 6.93 16.54 -18.75
N HIS A 441 6.44 17.17 -17.69
CA HIS A 441 7.08 17.16 -16.37
C HIS A 441 7.30 15.72 -15.86
N PRO A 442 8.42 15.43 -15.18
CA PRO A 442 8.73 14.08 -14.66
C PRO A 442 7.60 13.42 -13.86
N ASP A 443 6.88 14.19 -13.04
CA ASP A 443 5.79 13.69 -12.19
C ASP A 443 4.63 13.06 -12.96
N ILE A 444 4.41 13.46 -14.23
CA ILE A 444 3.33 12.94 -15.07
C ILE A 444 3.81 11.99 -16.18
N ARG A 445 5.12 11.79 -16.33
CA ARG A 445 5.68 10.90 -17.37
C ARG A 445 5.11 9.49 -17.28
N LYS A 446 4.91 8.96 -16.07
CA LYS A 446 4.37 7.60 -15.87
C LYS A 446 2.94 7.51 -16.40
N ALA A 447 2.10 8.48 -16.06
CA ALA A 447 0.72 8.53 -16.54
C ALA A 447 0.68 8.54 -18.07
N VAL A 448 1.57 9.32 -18.70
CA VAL A 448 1.69 9.39 -20.15
C VAL A 448 2.19 8.09 -20.78
N TYR A 449 3.22 7.46 -20.21
CA TYR A 449 3.74 6.19 -20.73
C TYR A 449 2.70 5.07 -20.61
N VAL A 450 2.00 4.99 -19.49
CA VAL A 450 0.88 4.05 -19.30
C VAL A 450 -0.22 4.33 -20.32
N ALA A 451 -0.66 5.59 -20.49
CA ALA A 451 -1.69 5.96 -21.45
C ALA A 451 -1.34 5.61 -22.91
N VAL A 452 -0.07 5.83 -23.29
CA VAL A 452 0.44 5.45 -24.62
C VAL A 452 0.40 3.93 -24.77
N MET A 453 0.92 3.19 -23.79
CA MET A 453 0.94 1.73 -23.82
C MET A 453 -0.46 1.11 -23.84
N ARG A 454 -1.46 1.73 -23.21
CA ARG A 454 -2.86 1.28 -23.28
C ARG A 454 -3.45 1.31 -24.69
N ARG A 455 -2.83 2.04 -25.63
CA ARG A 455 -3.22 2.13 -27.05
C ARG A 455 -2.31 1.34 -27.99
N VAL A 456 -1.26 0.71 -27.48
CA VAL A 456 -0.35 -0.10 -28.28
C VAL A 456 -0.98 -1.45 -28.59
N SER A 457 -0.75 -1.94 -29.80
CA SER A 457 -1.12 -3.27 -30.24
C SER A 457 -0.11 -3.80 -31.26
N THR A 458 -0.26 -5.06 -31.65
CA THR A 458 0.52 -5.67 -32.74
C THR A 458 0.39 -4.89 -34.05
N SER A 459 -0.76 -4.25 -34.29
CA SER A 459 -1.01 -3.40 -35.47
C SER A 459 -0.58 -1.94 -35.30
N ASN A 460 -0.39 -1.46 -34.07
CA ASN A 460 0.06 -0.11 -33.75
C ASN A 460 1.19 -0.15 -32.71
N ARG A 461 2.42 -0.29 -33.19
CA ARG A 461 3.62 -0.50 -32.36
C ARG A 461 4.36 0.78 -31.98
N PHE A 462 3.96 1.93 -32.53
CA PHE A 462 4.67 3.20 -32.42
C PHE A 462 5.01 3.58 -30.97
N GLY A 463 4.05 3.46 -30.04
CA GLY A 463 4.26 3.80 -28.64
C GLY A 463 5.32 2.94 -27.95
N TYR A 464 5.27 1.63 -28.18
CA TYR A 464 6.23 0.67 -27.60
C TYR A 464 7.65 0.88 -28.13
N GLU A 465 7.80 1.00 -29.45
CA GLU A 465 9.10 1.24 -30.09
C GLU A 465 9.69 2.59 -29.67
N SER A 466 8.85 3.62 -29.52
CA SER A 466 9.27 4.94 -29.05
C SER A 466 9.75 4.90 -27.60
N LEU A 467 9.05 4.19 -26.71
CA LEU A 467 9.48 4.03 -25.31
C LEU A 467 10.79 3.25 -25.19
N LEU A 468 10.97 2.18 -25.98
CA LEU A 468 12.24 1.44 -26.02
C LEU A 468 13.39 2.31 -26.55
N ARG A 469 13.13 3.19 -27.53
CA ARG A 469 14.12 4.17 -27.97
C ARG A 469 14.51 5.12 -26.84
N VAL A 470 13.54 5.69 -26.12
CA VAL A 470 13.82 6.57 -24.97
C VAL A 470 14.62 5.81 -23.89
N TYR A 471 14.29 4.55 -23.62
CA TYR A 471 15.02 3.71 -22.66
C TYR A 471 16.50 3.54 -23.02
N ARG A 472 16.78 3.34 -24.31
CA ARG A 472 18.15 3.16 -24.83
C ARG A 472 18.95 4.46 -24.88
N GLU A 473 18.28 5.59 -25.11
CA GLU A 473 18.90 6.92 -25.18
C GLU A 473 19.23 7.50 -23.80
N THR A 474 18.44 7.19 -22.77
CA THR A 474 18.61 7.80 -21.44
C THR A 474 19.69 7.11 -20.60
N ASN A 475 20.44 7.91 -19.83
CA ASN A 475 21.38 7.44 -18.79
C ASN A 475 20.80 7.54 -17.37
N LEU A 476 19.57 8.03 -17.23
CA LEU A 476 18.95 8.25 -15.92
C LEU A 476 18.26 6.98 -15.42
N SER A 477 18.72 6.44 -14.29
CA SER A 477 18.18 5.21 -13.70
C SER A 477 16.69 5.35 -13.32
N GLN A 478 16.23 6.53 -12.87
CA GLN A 478 14.81 6.78 -12.59
C GLN A 478 13.94 6.74 -13.87
N GLU A 479 14.44 7.28 -14.99
CA GLU A 479 13.72 7.27 -16.26
C GLU A 479 13.59 5.85 -16.81
N LYS A 480 14.68 5.08 -16.76
CA LYS A 480 14.68 3.66 -17.14
C LYS A 480 13.67 2.86 -16.31
N ALA A 481 13.68 3.04 -14.99
CA ALA A 481 12.74 2.37 -14.09
C ALA A 481 11.28 2.69 -14.44
N ARG A 482 10.98 3.96 -14.73
CA ARG A 482 9.64 4.42 -15.12
C ARG A 482 9.17 3.76 -16.42
N ILE A 483 10.02 3.69 -17.44
CA ILE A 483 9.71 3.06 -18.71
C ILE A 483 9.44 1.56 -18.51
N LEU A 484 10.37 0.84 -17.84
CA LEU A 484 10.21 -0.60 -17.58
C LEU A 484 8.89 -0.91 -16.87
N SER A 485 8.52 -0.10 -15.87
CA SER A 485 7.24 -0.25 -15.14
C SER A 485 5.99 0.07 -15.94
N SER A 486 6.13 0.63 -17.15
CA SER A 486 5.02 1.04 -18.02
C SER A 486 4.85 0.13 -19.25
N LEU A 487 5.91 -0.55 -19.70
CA LEU A 487 5.90 -1.36 -20.93
C LEU A 487 4.83 -2.47 -20.93
N THR A 488 4.52 -3.05 -19.77
CA THR A 488 3.53 -4.12 -19.62
C THR A 488 2.10 -3.63 -19.37
N SER A 489 1.84 -2.34 -19.60
CA SER A 489 0.49 -1.75 -19.52
C SER A 489 -0.37 -1.99 -20.77
N SER A 490 0.21 -2.52 -21.85
CA SER A 490 -0.52 -2.84 -23.08
C SER A 490 -1.58 -3.93 -22.86
N PRO A 491 -2.80 -3.80 -23.42
CA PRO A 491 -3.78 -4.88 -23.40
C PRO A 491 -3.47 -5.99 -24.41
N ASP A 492 -2.61 -5.73 -25.41
CA ASP A 492 -2.24 -6.73 -26.42
C ASP A 492 -1.29 -7.80 -25.84
N PRO A 493 -1.65 -9.10 -25.92
CA PRO A 493 -0.85 -10.18 -25.34
C PRO A 493 0.51 -10.37 -26.02
N ASN A 494 0.65 -10.10 -27.32
CA ASN A 494 1.93 -10.23 -28.01
C ASN A 494 2.90 -9.14 -27.57
N ILE A 495 2.41 -7.90 -27.47
CA ILE A 495 3.21 -6.77 -26.96
C ILE A 495 3.62 -7.02 -25.50
N THR A 496 2.71 -7.55 -24.68
CA THR A 496 3.02 -7.95 -23.30
C THR A 496 4.13 -8.98 -23.24
N LEU A 497 4.07 -10.01 -24.09
CA LEU A 497 5.11 -11.05 -24.16
C LEU A 497 6.46 -10.46 -24.60
N GLU A 498 6.47 -9.58 -25.59
CA GLU A 498 7.69 -8.90 -26.03
C GLU A 498 8.30 -8.04 -24.92
N ALA A 499 7.46 -7.27 -24.20
CA ALA A 499 7.89 -6.47 -23.07
C ALA A 499 8.51 -7.34 -21.96
N LEU A 500 7.89 -8.47 -21.62
CA LEU A 500 8.42 -9.42 -20.64
C LEU A 500 9.75 -10.04 -21.09
N ASN A 501 9.88 -10.40 -22.37
CA ASN A 501 11.15 -10.89 -22.94
C ASN A 501 12.25 -9.82 -22.88
N PHE A 502 11.90 -8.55 -23.12
CA PHE A 502 12.85 -7.44 -23.00
C PHE A 502 13.41 -7.30 -21.58
N LEU A 503 12.62 -7.58 -20.54
CA LEU A 503 13.08 -7.56 -19.14
C LEU A 503 14.21 -8.56 -18.86
N LEU A 504 14.31 -9.65 -19.63
CA LEU A 504 15.36 -10.67 -19.50
C LEU A 504 16.51 -10.48 -20.49
N SER A 505 16.45 -9.44 -21.33
CA SER A 505 17.51 -9.14 -22.30
C SER A 505 18.76 -8.59 -21.60
N SER A 506 19.89 -8.63 -22.30
CA SER A 506 21.14 -8.02 -21.83
C SER A 506 21.08 -6.50 -21.73
N GLU A 507 20.03 -5.85 -22.27
CA GLU A 507 19.85 -4.40 -22.17
C GLU A 507 19.34 -3.97 -20.79
N VAL A 508 18.69 -4.87 -20.06
CA VAL A 508 18.09 -4.60 -18.74
C VAL A 508 18.97 -5.18 -17.66
N ARG A 509 19.36 -4.35 -16.67
CA ARG A 509 20.11 -4.82 -15.51
C ARG A 509 19.28 -5.87 -14.77
N THR A 510 19.91 -6.95 -14.31
CA THR A 510 19.24 -8.06 -13.61
C THR A 510 18.40 -7.60 -12.41
N GLN A 511 18.82 -6.53 -11.73
CA GLN A 511 18.11 -5.96 -10.58
C GLN A 511 16.81 -5.21 -10.96
N ASP A 512 16.66 -4.81 -12.23
CA ASP A 512 15.57 -3.97 -12.75
C ASP A 512 14.53 -4.79 -13.52
N ALA A 513 14.82 -6.06 -13.84
CA ALA A 513 13.88 -6.96 -14.51
C ALA A 513 12.54 -7.08 -13.77
N VAL A 514 12.54 -6.95 -12.44
CA VAL A 514 11.33 -7.03 -11.61
C VAL A 514 10.38 -5.84 -11.79
N LEU A 515 10.85 -4.71 -12.33
CA LEU A 515 10.07 -3.47 -12.43
C LEU A 515 8.92 -3.57 -13.43
N GLY A 516 9.04 -4.41 -14.45
CA GLY A 516 8.01 -4.62 -15.49
C GLY A 516 7.06 -5.80 -15.22
N LEU A 517 7.19 -6.48 -14.08
CA LEU A 517 6.39 -7.69 -13.79
C LEU A 517 4.93 -7.40 -13.42
N ALA A 518 4.61 -6.16 -13.08
CA ALA A 518 3.24 -5.70 -12.83
C ALA A 518 2.47 -5.58 -14.15
N VAL A 519 2.18 -6.71 -14.77
CA VAL A 519 1.43 -6.78 -16.02
C VAL A 519 0.00 -6.34 -15.78
N ASN A 520 -0.55 -5.66 -16.78
CA ASN A 520 -1.95 -5.31 -16.77
C ASN A 520 -2.85 -6.57 -16.85
N TRP A 521 -4.10 -6.46 -16.40
CA TRP A 521 -4.92 -7.64 -16.09
C TRP A 521 -5.20 -8.52 -17.33
N GLU A 522 -5.38 -7.92 -18.50
CA GLU A 522 -5.57 -8.60 -19.79
C GLU A 522 -4.37 -9.51 -20.14
N GLY A 523 -3.16 -9.13 -19.71
CA GLY A 523 -1.91 -9.83 -19.98
C GLY A 523 -1.53 -10.91 -18.96
N ARG A 524 -2.34 -11.17 -17.93
CA ARG A 524 -1.97 -12.08 -16.82
C ARG A 524 -1.71 -13.52 -17.27
N GLU A 525 -2.50 -14.05 -18.20
CA GLU A 525 -2.30 -15.42 -18.74
C GLU A 525 -1.05 -15.50 -19.61
N THR A 526 -0.74 -14.42 -20.36
CA THR A 526 0.52 -14.30 -21.10
C THR A 526 1.70 -14.32 -20.14
N ALA A 527 1.65 -13.54 -19.05
CA ALA A 527 2.71 -13.48 -18.07
C ALA A 527 2.92 -14.81 -17.35
N TRP A 528 1.84 -15.53 -17.04
CA TRP A 528 1.92 -16.87 -16.47
C TRP A 528 2.55 -17.88 -17.42
N SER A 529 2.12 -17.89 -18.68
CA SER A 529 2.69 -18.76 -19.71
C SER A 529 4.18 -18.46 -19.94
N TRP A 530 4.53 -17.18 -19.98
CA TRP A 530 5.91 -16.71 -20.04
C TRP A 530 6.73 -17.17 -18.82
N LEU A 531 6.22 -17.01 -17.60
CA LEU A 531 6.90 -17.44 -16.39
C LEU A 531 7.23 -18.94 -16.44
N LYS A 532 6.26 -19.77 -16.86
CA LYS A 532 6.48 -21.22 -17.01
C LYS A 532 7.59 -21.53 -18.01
N ASN A 533 7.56 -20.87 -19.18
CA ASN A 533 8.53 -21.11 -20.25
C ASN A 533 9.95 -20.68 -19.88
N TYR A 534 10.10 -19.60 -19.12
CA TYR A 534 11.39 -19.04 -18.73
C TYR A 534 11.83 -19.41 -17.32
N TRP A 535 11.09 -20.28 -16.61
CA TRP A 535 11.33 -20.58 -15.20
C TRP A 535 12.75 -21.07 -14.89
N GLU A 536 13.32 -21.92 -15.74
CA GLU A 536 14.69 -22.42 -15.54
C GLU A 536 15.73 -21.30 -15.61
N HIS A 537 15.58 -20.37 -16.56
CA HIS A 537 16.44 -19.20 -16.65
C HIS A 537 16.23 -18.27 -15.44
N ILE A 538 14.98 -18.02 -15.06
CA ILE A 538 14.64 -17.16 -13.93
C ILE A 538 15.21 -17.75 -12.62
N SER A 539 15.03 -19.05 -12.40
CA SER A 539 15.55 -19.76 -11.23
C SER A 539 17.06 -19.75 -11.17
N LYS A 540 17.73 -19.93 -12.31
CA LYS A 540 19.20 -19.90 -12.37
C LYS A 540 19.75 -18.50 -12.05
N THR A 541 19.10 -17.45 -12.56
CA THR A 541 19.59 -16.07 -12.44
C THR A 541 19.22 -15.42 -11.10
N TRP A 542 17.98 -15.59 -10.64
CA TRP A 542 17.46 -14.95 -9.42
C TRP A 542 17.25 -15.90 -8.24
N GLY A 543 17.34 -17.22 -8.42
CA GLY A 543 17.00 -18.20 -7.37
C GLY A 543 17.92 -18.17 -6.15
N SER A 544 19.07 -17.49 -6.22
CA SER A 544 19.93 -17.24 -5.07
C SER A 544 19.57 -15.99 -4.27
N GLY A 545 18.73 -15.08 -4.78
CA GLY A 545 18.39 -13.82 -4.12
C GLY A 545 16.90 -13.64 -3.87
N TYR A 546 16.53 -12.62 -3.09
CA TYR A 546 15.13 -12.35 -2.74
C TYR A 546 14.27 -11.92 -3.93
N LEU A 547 14.88 -11.39 -5.01
CA LEU A 547 14.16 -10.87 -6.18
C LEU A 547 13.29 -11.91 -6.90
N ILE A 548 13.59 -13.21 -6.78
CA ILE A 548 12.76 -14.28 -7.36
C ILE A 548 11.32 -14.26 -6.80
N THR A 549 11.14 -13.82 -5.56
CA THR A 549 9.81 -13.73 -4.92
C THR A 549 8.91 -12.73 -5.64
N HIS A 550 9.46 -11.70 -6.29
CA HIS A 550 8.70 -10.72 -7.07
C HIS A 550 8.06 -11.36 -8.33
N PHE A 551 8.75 -12.30 -8.99
CA PHE A 551 8.17 -13.03 -10.13
C PHE A 551 6.93 -13.80 -9.71
N ILE A 552 6.98 -14.44 -8.55
CA ILE A 552 5.85 -15.21 -8.02
C ILE A 552 4.74 -14.27 -7.59
N ASN A 553 5.02 -13.28 -6.74
CA ASN A 553 3.99 -12.37 -6.23
C ASN A 553 3.28 -11.61 -7.37
N SER A 554 4.03 -11.02 -8.29
CA SER A 554 3.46 -10.20 -9.37
C SER A 554 2.69 -11.00 -10.42
N ILE A 555 3.09 -12.24 -10.74
CA ILE A 555 2.45 -13.03 -11.80
C ILE A 555 1.38 -13.97 -11.26
N VAL A 556 1.57 -14.52 -10.05
CA VAL A 556 0.67 -15.53 -9.46
C VAL A 556 -0.48 -14.89 -8.67
N SER A 557 -0.19 -13.94 -7.77
CA SER A 557 -1.21 -13.37 -6.87
C SER A 557 -2.36 -12.60 -7.53
N PRO A 558 -2.26 -12.11 -8.78
CA PRO A 558 -3.40 -11.46 -9.44
C PRO A 558 -4.55 -12.40 -9.81
N PHE A 559 -4.33 -13.71 -9.94
CA PHE A 559 -5.37 -14.65 -10.37
C PHE A 559 -6.53 -14.78 -9.38
N ALA A 560 -7.69 -15.20 -9.89
CA ALA A 560 -8.94 -15.35 -9.16
C ALA A 560 -9.73 -16.61 -9.58
N SER A 561 -9.03 -17.74 -9.80
CA SER A 561 -9.64 -19.03 -10.18
C SER A 561 -9.07 -20.16 -9.33
N LEU A 562 -9.93 -21.11 -8.93
CA LEU A 562 -9.53 -22.30 -8.18
C LEU A 562 -8.73 -23.25 -9.07
N GLU A 563 -9.15 -23.42 -10.32
CA GLU A 563 -8.46 -24.23 -11.33
C GLU A 563 -7.06 -23.70 -11.58
N LYS A 564 -6.91 -22.36 -11.64
CA LYS A 564 -5.60 -21.74 -11.78
C LYS A 564 -4.71 -22.00 -10.56
N ALA A 565 -5.27 -21.99 -9.35
CA ALA A 565 -4.52 -22.32 -8.14
C ALA A 565 -3.98 -23.76 -8.17
N GLU A 566 -4.77 -24.72 -8.65
CA GLU A 566 -4.35 -26.10 -8.87
C GLU A 566 -3.22 -26.19 -9.91
N GLU A 567 -3.37 -25.50 -11.05
CA GLU A 567 -2.34 -25.43 -12.09
C GLU A 567 -1.01 -24.87 -11.55
N ILE A 568 -1.08 -23.81 -10.74
CA ILE A 568 0.09 -23.20 -10.09
C ILE A 568 0.74 -24.20 -9.13
N GLN A 569 -0.04 -24.88 -8.30
CA GLN A 569 0.46 -25.89 -7.37
C GLN A 569 1.16 -27.03 -8.10
N GLU A 570 0.57 -27.54 -9.17
CA GLU A 570 1.14 -28.62 -9.98
C GLU A 570 2.45 -28.18 -10.65
N PHE A 571 2.50 -26.97 -11.20
CA PHE A 571 3.72 -26.42 -11.78
C PHE A 571 4.86 -26.34 -10.77
N PHE A 572 4.58 -25.91 -9.55
CA PHE A 572 5.59 -25.71 -8.50
C PHE A 572 5.87 -26.94 -7.62
N ALA A 573 5.15 -28.05 -7.79
CA ALA A 573 5.30 -29.26 -6.97
C ALA A 573 6.74 -29.78 -6.92
N SER A 574 7.48 -29.72 -8.03
CA SER A 574 8.90 -30.13 -8.13
C SER A 574 9.88 -28.96 -8.20
N ARG A 575 9.39 -27.70 -8.16
CA ARG A 575 10.19 -26.48 -8.38
C ARG A 575 10.29 -25.59 -7.14
N THR A 576 9.58 -25.94 -6.07
CA THR A 576 9.61 -25.20 -4.81
C THR A 576 10.92 -25.45 -4.07
N ASN A 577 11.47 -24.39 -3.47
CA ASN A 577 12.61 -24.45 -2.56
C ASN A 577 12.37 -23.54 -1.35
N SER A 578 13.29 -23.57 -0.38
CA SER A 578 13.14 -22.83 0.89
C SER A 578 13.11 -21.30 0.76
N LYS A 579 13.42 -20.72 -0.40
CA LYS A 579 13.43 -19.27 -0.60
C LYS A 579 12.11 -18.74 -1.16
N ILE A 580 11.34 -19.60 -1.81
CA ILE A 580 10.06 -19.24 -2.44
C ILE A 580 8.86 -19.93 -1.79
N ALA A 581 9.09 -20.88 -0.89
CA ALA A 581 8.03 -21.70 -0.31
C ALA A 581 6.95 -20.85 0.37
N ARG A 582 7.34 -19.89 1.23
CA ARG A 582 6.36 -19.00 1.88
C ARG A 582 5.65 -18.10 0.87
N THR A 583 6.39 -17.40 0.02
CA THR A 583 5.79 -16.49 -0.98
C THR A 583 4.81 -17.23 -1.88
N LEU A 584 5.15 -18.44 -2.34
CA LEU A 584 4.27 -19.25 -3.17
C LEU A 584 2.99 -19.64 -2.43
N LYS A 585 3.08 -20.08 -1.17
CA LYS A 585 1.90 -20.40 -0.35
C LYS A 585 1.00 -19.18 -0.17
N GLN A 586 1.58 -18.02 0.17
CA GLN A 586 0.85 -16.76 0.30
C GLN A 586 0.22 -16.32 -1.03
N SER A 587 0.92 -16.48 -2.15
CA SER A 587 0.39 -16.17 -3.48
C SER A 587 -0.78 -17.08 -3.84
N ILE A 588 -0.70 -18.39 -3.59
CA ILE A 588 -1.80 -19.33 -3.82
C ILE A 588 -2.99 -19.02 -2.91
N GLU A 589 -2.75 -18.69 -1.64
CA GLU A 589 -3.80 -18.25 -0.71
C GLU A 589 -4.54 -17.02 -1.25
N ARG A 590 -3.80 -16.02 -1.77
CA ARG A 590 -4.38 -14.85 -2.43
C ARG A 590 -5.23 -15.21 -3.66
N VAL A 591 -4.82 -16.21 -4.46
CA VAL A 591 -5.61 -16.69 -5.60
C VAL A 591 -6.93 -17.27 -5.13
N HIS A 592 -6.92 -18.11 -4.08
CA HIS A 592 -8.15 -18.65 -3.49
C HIS A 592 -9.06 -17.53 -2.95
N ILE A 593 -8.51 -16.57 -2.20
CA ILE A 593 -9.28 -15.43 -1.66
C ILE A 593 -9.95 -14.65 -2.80
N ASN A 594 -9.19 -14.31 -3.85
CA ASN A 594 -9.73 -13.60 -5.00
C ASN A 594 -10.82 -14.44 -5.70
N ALA A 595 -10.64 -15.75 -5.85
CA ALA A 595 -11.62 -16.65 -6.47
C ALA A 595 -12.95 -16.69 -5.70
N TYR A 596 -12.90 -16.83 -4.38
CA TYR A 596 -14.11 -16.80 -3.55
C TYR A 596 -14.79 -15.42 -3.58
N ARG A 597 -14.04 -14.33 -3.66
CA ARG A 597 -14.62 -12.98 -3.79
C ARG A 597 -15.27 -12.77 -5.15
N ALA A 598 -14.66 -13.25 -6.23
CA ALA A 598 -15.22 -13.19 -7.57
C ALA A 598 -16.56 -13.96 -7.64
N GLN A 599 -16.63 -15.16 -7.05
CA GLN A 599 -17.87 -15.93 -6.90
C GLN A 599 -18.92 -15.14 -6.10
N GLY A 600 -18.54 -14.50 -4.99
CA GLY A 600 -19.43 -13.65 -4.19
C GLY A 600 -19.98 -12.44 -4.96
N PHE A 601 -19.12 -11.68 -5.66
CA PHE A 601 -19.58 -10.55 -6.49
C PHE A 601 -20.53 -11.01 -7.58
N ARG A 602 -20.27 -12.14 -8.23
CA ARG A 602 -21.17 -12.69 -9.25
C ARG A 602 -22.58 -12.92 -8.67
N ILE A 603 -22.69 -13.51 -7.49
CA ILE A 603 -23.98 -13.75 -6.83
C ILE A 603 -24.68 -12.43 -6.47
N GLU A 604 -23.96 -11.50 -5.84
CA GLU A 604 -24.50 -10.20 -5.43
C GLU A 604 -25.01 -9.40 -6.64
N LEU A 605 -24.22 -9.33 -7.72
CA LEU A 605 -24.60 -8.63 -8.96
C LEU A 605 -25.77 -9.31 -9.67
N GLN A 606 -25.80 -10.65 -9.74
CA GLN A 606 -26.91 -11.39 -10.34
C GLN A 606 -28.23 -11.22 -9.56
N ASN A 607 -28.18 -11.20 -8.23
CA ASN A 607 -29.36 -11.00 -7.39
C ASN A 607 -29.95 -9.58 -7.51
N HIS A 608 -29.13 -8.57 -7.79
CA HIS A 608 -29.60 -7.20 -8.06
C HIS A 608 -30.11 -7.00 -9.50
N LEU A 609 -29.77 -7.92 -10.42
CA LEU A 609 -30.27 -7.97 -11.80
C LEU A 609 -31.54 -8.82 -11.97
N ALA A 610 -32.04 -9.50 -10.93
CA ALA A 610 -33.26 -10.30 -10.98
C ALA A 610 -34.55 -9.45 -10.72
N PRO A 611 -35.62 -9.57 -11.53
CA PRO A 611 -36.89 -8.87 -11.29
C PRO A 611 -37.61 -9.38 -10.02
N PRO A 612 -38.29 -8.51 -9.23
CA PRO A 612 -38.74 -7.16 -9.58
C PRO A 612 -37.77 -6.04 -9.18
N PHE A 613 -36.58 -6.35 -8.64
CA PHE A 613 -35.57 -5.37 -8.22
C PHE A 613 -34.61 -4.92 -9.33
N GLY A 614 -34.66 -5.57 -10.51
CA GLY A 614 -33.86 -5.29 -11.71
C GLY A 614 -34.12 -3.96 -12.43
N LYS A 615 -34.35 -2.86 -11.69
CA LYS A 615 -34.35 -1.48 -12.22
C LYS A 615 -33.33 -0.55 -11.56
N ASN A 616 -32.63 -0.99 -10.51
CA ASN A 616 -31.72 -0.11 -9.74
C ASN A 616 -30.23 -0.28 -10.08
N PHE A 617 -29.88 -1.12 -11.05
CA PHE A 617 -28.57 -1.12 -11.70
C PHE A 617 -28.70 -0.73 -13.18
N VAL A 618 -29.42 0.37 -13.42
CA VAL A 618 -29.06 1.26 -14.53
C VAL A 618 -27.98 2.15 -13.95
N ILE A 619 -26.74 1.98 -14.42
CA ILE A 619 -25.61 2.85 -14.11
C ILE A 619 -26.08 4.30 -14.26
N PHE A 620 -26.27 5.00 -13.13
CA PHE A 620 -26.43 6.45 -12.91
C PHE A 620 -26.83 7.38 -14.09
N GLU A 621 -27.65 6.93 -15.04
CA GLU A 621 -28.31 7.76 -16.04
C GLU A 621 -29.73 8.03 -15.55
N ARG A 622 -29.87 8.91 -14.55
CA ARG A 622 -31.10 9.70 -14.38
C ARG A 622 -30.84 10.91 -13.48
N ASP A 623 -31.01 12.07 -14.10
CA ASP A 623 -31.10 13.42 -13.55
C ASP A 623 -29.85 14.00 -12.87
N PHE A 624 -28.83 14.31 -13.68
CA PHE A 624 -27.77 15.26 -13.32
C PHE A 624 -27.70 16.43 -14.32
N PRO A 625 -27.44 17.67 -13.85
CA PRO A 625 -27.46 18.85 -14.68
C PRO A 625 -26.37 18.76 -15.76
N LYS A 626 -26.73 19.16 -16.99
CA LYS A 626 -25.79 19.28 -18.11
C LYS A 626 -24.57 20.09 -17.68
N ILE A 627 -23.40 19.45 -17.70
CA ILE A 627 -22.11 20.14 -17.62
C ILE A 627 -22.04 21.11 -18.81
N PRO A 628 -21.88 22.43 -18.60
CA PRO A 628 -21.75 23.35 -19.71
C PRO A 628 -20.46 23.05 -20.47
N SER A 629 -20.57 23.01 -21.80
CA SER A 629 -19.44 22.88 -22.73
C SER A 629 -18.38 23.93 -22.41
N LEU A 630 -17.14 23.49 -22.16
CA LEU A 630 -15.95 24.34 -22.07
C LEU A 630 -15.53 24.84 -23.47
N GLU A 631 -16.48 25.40 -24.23
CA GLU A 631 -16.19 26.27 -25.36
C GLU A 631 -16.25 27.70 -24.85
N GLY A 632 -15.10 28.27 -24.49
CA GLY A 632 -15.07 29.69 -24.15
C GLY A 632 -13.95 30.16 -23.25
N TYR A 633 -12.70 29.75 -23.48
CA TYR A 633 -11.54 30.55 -23.07
C TYR A 633 -10.39 30.33 -24.06
N CYS A 634 -10.48 31.04 -25.19
CA CYS A 634 -9.33 31.31 -26.03
C CYS A 634 -9.41 32.78 -26.45
N PRO A 635 -8.59 33.66 -25.87
CA PRO A 635 -8.25 34.90 -26.53
C PRO A 635 -6.74 34.97 -26.78
N PHE A 636 -6.41 35.35 -28.02
CA PHE A 636 -5.09 35.74 -28.56
C PHE A 636 -4.13 34.61 -28.97
N LEU A 637 -4.07 34.31 -30.28
CA LEU A 637 -3.14 34.99 -31.20
C LEU A 637 -3.43 34.62 -32.66
N LEU A 638 -3.36 35.66 -33.50
CA LEU A 638 -3.26 35.65 -34.96
C LEU A 638 -1.91 35.07 -35.41
#